data_AF-A0A8S2KZA8-F1
#
_entry.id   AF-A0A8S2KZA8-F1
#
_cell.length_a   1.000
_cell.length_b   1.000
_cell.length_c   1.000
_cell.angle_alpha   90.00
_cell.angle_beta   90.00
_cell.angle_gamma   90.00
#
_symmetry.space_group_name_H-M   'P 1'
#
loop_
_entity.id
_entity.type
_entity.pdbx_description
1 polymer ?
#
loop_
_entity_poly.entity_id
_entity_poly.type
_entity_poly.pdbx_seq_one_letter_code
_entity_poly.pdbx_strand_id
1 'polypeptide(L)'
;MRISVRSFDGKETSLDVQPNDTIQSVKKQIQSAAQNSNTVAGGYGQGTANDELCFPYGLVVDDDQSIVIADWGNHRILQWKIGEINGRVIAGGRGQGNALNQLNCPTDVLIDKETNNLIICDRGNRRVVQWARSDDAAEGETIIDNVACWGLAIDNQRNLYVSDTEKHQVQQYRIDGKNGKLVAGGKGRGVGLDQLNCPTHLFVDKQQNVYVADVWNHRVMQWLKEASTGTVVAKGFPRGLFVDSSENIYVADYGNHQLVCWPKGAAEGTVFAAGDGDKDDTNQTYYPWDQMASDNHGVLECPKRDGIKVEGNNIGALPLNETVRNLIQLFENPNTTTPLCDRCETNEAEHWCDSDCKHCFCSKCWDTIHELGQYRTHTKLPVKEKPLNVPRCGEHKDEDQSLKYWCENCSKEICGDCQKLTHKDHKFELITGYAKSLEEKTGNNLQGVQSCLTYRSNRVDQMVAEVEEESQTNQSKVTKAMTCLRQLIDEQERKLLESLRKNELDDKKRIEDYKQLLQGEQQGLIEQILKFVVVCHDKNLRKLLDTKQPFNDYINRTNTRLIELKPLSRIKQHLHGLDALTDLENQIRNITLQEIPKHQNEELRQRMANTTDRSTLNLSSIQLTNLDMELVAKELEINRALTKLQMFTNQISDIGAQYLADALRTNTNQIGDTGAQQLAEALKTNPVSHSFQA
;
A
#
# COMPACT_ATOMS: atom_id res chain seq x y z
N MET A 1 -16.98 25.94 9.23
CA MET A 1 -15.85 25.57 10.13
C MET A 1 -14.95 24.64 9.36
N ARG A 2 -13.63 24.93 9.26
CA ARG A 2 -12.68 23.97 8.68
C ARG A 2 -12.28 22.94 9.71
N ILE A 3 -12.40 21.67 9.35
CA ILE A 3 -11.93 20.56 10.16
C ILE A 3 -10.83 19.86 9.36
N SER A 4 -9.62 19.82 9.89
CA SER A 4 -8.53 19.03 9.31
C SER A 4 -8.61 17.60 9.85
N VAL A 5 -8.72 16.63 8.95
CA VAL A 5 -8.71 15.21 9.27
C VAL A 5 -7.38 14.65 8.78
N ARG A 6 -6.60 14.08 9.69
CA ARG A 6 -5.31 13.46 9.39
C ARG A 6 -5.51 11.95 9.21
N SER A 7 -5.13 11.42 8.06
CA SER A 7 -5.15 9.98 7.80
C SER A 7 -3.95 9.27 8.44
N PHE A 8 -4.02 7.94 8.54
CA PHE A 8 -2.98 7.09 9.15
C PHE A 8 -1.61 7.19 8.45
N ASP A 9 -1.57 7.60 7.17
CA ASP A 9 -0.34 7.87 6.40
C ASP A 9 0.22 9.29 6.61
N GLY A 10 -0.39 10.08 7.50
CA GLY A 10 0.06 11.43 7.87
C GLY A 10 -0.42 12.56 6.95
N LYS A 11 -1.17 12.26 5.88
CA LYS A 11 -1.77 13.29 5.02
C LYS A 11 -2.91 14.00 5.74
N GLU A 12 -2.95 15.33 5.64
CA GLU A 12 -4.06 16.14 6.14
C GLU A 12 -5.02 16.46 5.00
N THR A 13 -6.29 16.10 5.20
CA THR A 13 -7.40 16.49 4.33
C THR A 13 -8.27 17.49 5.07
N SER A 14 -8.51 18.66 4.47
CA SER A 14 -9.37 19.69 5.07
C SER A 14 -10.81 19.56 4.59
N LEU A 15 -11.75 19.49 5.53
CA LEU A 15 -13.19 19.49 5.28
C LEU A 15 -13.80 20.85 5.64
N ASP A 16 -14.60 21.40 4.73
CA ASP A 16 -15.32 22.68 4.91
C ASP A 16 -16.76 22.42 5.37
N VAL A 17 -17.02 22.47 6.68
CA VAL A 17 -18.35 22.27 7.27
C VAL A 17 -19.18 23.55 7.21
N GLN A 18 -20.37 23.49 6.62
CA GLN A 18 -21.30 24.62 6.53
C GLN A 18 -22.20 24.72 7.76
N PRO A 19 -22.72 25.92 8.10
CA PRO A 19 -23.53 26.13 9.30
C PRO A 19 -24.81 25.28 9.41
N ASN A 20 -25.30 24.74 8.28
CA ASN A 20 -26.53 23.95 8.20
C ASN A 20 -26.27 22.44 8.07
N ASP A 21 -25.01 21.99 8.10
CA ASP A 21 -24.72 20.57 8.04
C ASP A 21 -25.16 19.86 9.32
N THR A 22 -25.94 18.80 9.18
CA THR A 22 -26.34 17.97 10.31
C THR A 22 -25.15 17.13 10.81
N ILE A 23 -25.14 16.76 12.10
CA ILE A 23 -24.07 15.92 12.67
C ILE A 23 -23.91 14.60 11.89
N GLN A 24 -25.01 14.04 11.36
CA GLN A 24 -25.00 12.86 10.50
C GLN A 24 -24.33 13.13 9.13
N SER A 25 -24.59 14.29 8.52
CA SER A 25 -23.92 14.75 7.28
C SER A 25 -22.41 14.91 7.48
N VAL A 26 -22.00 15.59 8.55
CA VAL A 26 -20.59 15.80 8.87
C VAL A 26 -19.88 14.48 9.18
N LYS A 27 -20.53 13.55 9.90
CA LYS A 27 -20.00 12.19 10.13
C LYS A 27 -19.79 11.43 8.82
N LYS A 28 -20.75 11.51 7.88
CA LYS A 28 -20.64 10.87 6.58
C LYS A 28 -19.51 11.47 5.73
N GLN A 29 -19.33 12.79 5.77
CA GLN A 29 -18.21 13.48 5.11
C GLN A 29 -16.85 13.11 5.69
N ILE A 30 -16.75 12.96 7.02
CA ILE A 30 -15.54 12.48 7.70
C ILE A 30 -15.26 11.01 7.33
N GLN A 31 -16.30 10.16 7.27
CA GLN A 31 -16.16 8.76 6.85
C GLN A 31 -15.71 8.63 5.39
N SER A 32 -16.25 9.43 4.47
CA SER A 32 -15.80 9.44 3.07
C SER A 32 -14.38 10.01 2.92
N ALA A 33 -13.99 11.01 3.73
CA ALA A 33 -12.63 11.55 3.71
C ALA A 33 -11.58 10.63 4.39
N ALA A 34 -12.01 9.71 5.25
CA ALA A 34 -11.18 8.70 5.89
C ALA A 34 -11.05 7.40 5.05
N GLN A 35 -11.82 7.25 3.97
CA GLN A 35 -11.75 6.10 3.06
C GLN A 35 -10.61 6.27 2.04
N ASN A 36 -9.36 6.26 2.51
CA ASN A 36 -8.26 5.79 1.69
C ASN A 36 -8.06 4.31 2.02
N SER A 37 -8.70 3.41 1.25
CA SER A 37 -8.39 1.98 1.33
C SER A 37 -6.97 1.77 0.82
N ASN A 38 -6.05 1.49 1.72
CA ASN A 38 -4.69 1.12 1.35
C ASN A 38 -4.65 -0.38 1.03
N THR A 39 -4.11 -0.73 -0.15
CA THR A 39 -3.79 -2.12 -0.45
C THR A 39 -2.66 -2.60 0.45
N VAL A 40 -2.92 -3.59 1.29
CA VAL A 40 -1.96 -4.13 2.28
C VAL A 40 -1.34 -5.47 1.85
N ALA A 41 -1.88 -6.12 0.82
CA ALA A 41 -1.35 -7.31 0.18
C ALA A 41 -1.86 -7.40 -1.27
N GLY A 42 -1.01 -7.84 -2.20
CA GLY A 42 -1.31 -7.80 -3.63
C GLY A 42 -1.21 -6.38 -4.23
N GLY A 43 -2.04 -6.08 -5.24
CA GLY A 43 -2.16 -4.74 -5.83
C GLY A 43 -1.60 -4.57 -7.25
N TYR A 44 -0.95 -5.59 -7.79
CA TYR A 44 -0.35 -5.57 -9.13
C TYR A 44 -1.13 -6.35 -10.19
N GLY A 45 -2.38 -6.71 -9.88
CA GLY A 45 -3.25 -7.49 -10.76
C GLY A 45 -3.28 -8.98 -10.41
N GLN A 46 -4.03 -9.74 -11.21
CA GLN A 46 -4.13 -11.19 -11.08
C GLN A 46 -2.91 -11.85 -11.72
N GLY A 47 -2.17 -12.65 -10.95
CA GLY A 47 -1.05 -13.40 -11.48
C GLY A 47 -0.41 -14.34 -10.47
N THR A 48 0.77 -14.85 -10.81
CA THR A 48 1.46 -15.92 -10.06
C THR A 48 2.67 -15.42 -9.28
N ALA A 49 3.10 -14.17 -9.52
CA ALA A 49 4.23 -13.58 -8.81
C ALA A 49 3.91 -13.42 -7.32
N ASN A 50 4.94 -13.22 -6.48
CA ASN A 50 4.76 -13.18 -5.03
C ASN A 50 4.13 -11.86 -4.54
N ASP A 51 4.12 -10.82 -5.36
CA ASP A 51 3.40 -9.55 -5.20
C ASP A 51 2.00 -9.57 -5.84
N GLU A 52 1.61 -10.68 -6.47
CA GLU A 52 0.31 -10.88 -7.13
C GLU A 52 -0.53 -11.95 -6.40
N LEU A 53 -1.85 -11.83 -6.52
CA LEU A 53 -2.82 -12.77 -5.96
C LEU A 53 -3.78 -13.25 -7.05
N CYS A 54 -4.22 -14.51 -6.98
CA CYS A 54 -5.15 -15.08 -7.93
C CYS A 54 -6.34 -15.73 -7.20
N PHE A 55 -7.48 -15.02 -7.20
CA PHE A 55 -8.71 -15.42 -6.50
C PHE A 55 -8.48 -15.75 -5.00
N PRO A 56 -7.87 -14.86 -4.20
CA PRO A 56 -7.68 -15.13 -2.77
C PRO A 56 -9.05 -15.24 -2.06
N TYR A 57 -9.24 -16.28 -1.25
CA TYR A 57 -10.50 -16.54 -0.55
C TYR A 57 -10.35 -16.28 0.96
N GLY A 58 -9.56 -17.08 1.70
CA GLY A 58 -9.39 -16.89 3.14
C GLY A 58 -8.18 -16.04 3.54
N LEU A 59 -8.29 -15.36 4.68
CA LEU A 59 -7.17 -14.61 5.27
C LEU A 59 -7.21 -14.62 6.80
N VAL A 60 -6.04 -14.61 7.42
CA VAL A 60 -5.94 -14.44 8.88
C VAL A 60 -4.85 -13.44 9.20
N VAL A 61 -5.15 -12.52 10.12
CA VAL A 61 -4.18 -11.54 10.61
C VAL A 61 -3.54 -12.09 11.88
N ASP A 62 -2.21 -12.06 11.94
CA ASP A 62 -1.40 -12.52 13.05
C ASP A 62 -1.11 -11.38 14.05
N ASP A 63 -0.63 -11.72 15.25
CA ASP A 63 -0.39 -10.76 16.33
C ASP A 63 0.77 -9.78 16.00
N ASP A 64 1.66 -10.19 15.10
CA ASP A 64 2.73 -9.34 14.54
C ASP A 64 2.25 -8.47 13.36
N GLN A 65 0.93 -8.42 13.15
CA GLN A 65 0.25 -7.77 12.04
C GLN A 65 0.60 -8.35 10.66
N SER A 66 1.16 -9.57 10.59
CA SER A 66 1.27 -10.28 9.32
C SER A 66 -0.10 -10.74 8.83
N ILE A 67 -0.33 -10.66 7.52
CA ILE A 67 -1.53 -11.16 6.86
C ILE A 67 -1.17 -12.46 6.17
N VAL A 68 -1.83 -13.55 6.56
CA VAL A 68 -1.69 -14.87 5.94
C VAL A 68 -2.89 -15.11 5.04
N ILE A 69 -2.66 -15.43 3.76
CA ILE A 69 -3.68 -15.44 2.70
C ILE A 69 -3.69 -16.80 2.01
N ALA A 70 -4.88 -17.36 1.82
CA ALA A 70 -5.13 -18.50 0.96
C ALA A 70 -5.32 -18.05 -0.49
N ASP A 71 -4.24 -18.17 -1.27
CA ASP A 71 -4.17 -17.78 -2.68
C ASP A 71 -4.63 -18.95 -3.56
N TRP A 72 -5.96 -19.09 -3.65
CA TRP A 72 -6.66 -20.27 -4.18
C TRP A 72 -6.22 -20.66 -5.59
N GLY A 73 -6.13 -19.68 -6.49
CA GLY A 73 -5.81 -19.89 -7.90
C GLY A 73 -4.36 -20.30 -8.13
N ASN A 74 -3.47 -19.91 -7.21
CA ASN A 74 -2.05 -20.26 -7.25
C ASN A 74 -1.70 -21.46 -6.35
N HIS A 75 -2.68 -22.04 -5.66
CA HIS A 75 -2.53 -23.23 -4.83
C HIS A 75 -1.44 -23.11 -3.76
N ARG A 76 -1.42 -21.96 -3.07
CA ARG A 76 -0.41 -21.62 -2.06
C ARG A 76 -1.01 -20.80 -0.93
N ILE A 77 -0.32 -20.80 0.20
CA ILE A 77 -0.56 -19.86 1.31
C ILE A 77 0.61 -18.87 1.34
N LEU A 78 0.29 -17.58 1.37
CA LEU A 78 1.26 -16.49 1.43
C LEU A 78 1.16 -15.77 2.77
N GLN A 79 2.28 -15.24 3.25
CA GLN A 79 2.35 -14.31 4.37
C GLN A 79 2.88 -12.96 3.87
N TRP A 80 2.18 -11.88 4.17
CA TRP A 80 2.65 -10.50 3.98
C TRP A 80 2.84 -9.85 5.33
N LYS A 81 3.96 -9.15 5.55
CA LYS A 81 4.03 -8.18 6.64
C LYS A 81 3.56 -6.82 6.14
N ILE A 82 2.88 -6.07 7.00
CA ILE A 82 2.46 -4.70 6.66
C ILE A 82 3.68 -3.88 6.23
N GLY A 83 3.58 -3.28 5.04
CA GLY A 83 4.65 -2.48 4.42
C GLY A 83 5.56 -3.26 3.46
N GLU A 84 5.46 -4.59 3.40
CA GLU A 84 6.12 -5.40 2.37
C GLU A 84 5.31 -5.40 1.07
N ILE A 85 6.01 -5.31 -0.06
CA ILE A 85 5.38 -5.36 -1.39
C ILE A 85 5.23 -6.80 -1.93
N ASN A 86 6.00 -7.75 -1.39
CA ASN A 86 6.00 -9.15 -1.81
C ASN A 86 5.54 -10.05 -0.68
N GLY A 87 4.71 -11.04 -1.01
CA GLY A 87 4.31 -12.10 -0.10
C GLY A 87 5.37 -13.21 -0.05
N ARG A 88 5.49 -13.84 1.10
CA ARG A 88 6.32 -15.03 1.29
C ARG A 88 5.46 -16.28 1.27
N VAL A 89 5.79 -17.26 0.43
CA VAL A 89 5.11 -18.56 0.45
C VAL A 89 5.48 -19.31 1.73
N ILE A 90 4.47 -19.67 2.52
CA ILE A 90 4.63 -20.36 3.81
C ILE A 90 3.98 -21.75 3.85
N ALA A 91 3.13 -22.08 2.87
CA ALA A 91 2.66 -23.46 2.63
C ALA A 91 2.26 -23.64 1.16
N GLY A 92 2.41 -24.86 0.63
CA GLY A 92 2.16 -25.16 -0.78
C GLY A 92 3.18 -24.51 -1.72
N GLY A 93 2.72 -24.00 -2.87
CA GLY A 93 3.58 -23.30 -3.85
C GLY A 93 4.48 -24.21 -4.71
N ARG A 94 4.26 -25.53 -4.67
CA ARG A 94 4.95 -26.53 -5.52
C ARG A 94 4.05 -27.02 -6.66
N GLY A 95 3.20 -26.13 -7.17
CA GLY A 95 2.15 -26.44 -8.13
C GLY A 95 0.95 -27.16 -7.51
N GLN A 96 -0.09 -27.31 -8.33
CA GLN A 96 -1.31 -28.04 -7.97
C GLN A 96 -1.02 -29.52 -7.76
N GLY A 97 -1.49 -30.10 -6.66
CA GLY A 97 -1.43 -31.55 -6.47
C GLY A 97 -1.87 -31.98 -5.08
N ASN A 98 -1.77 -33.28 -4.80
CA ASN A 98 -2.22 -33.91 -3.55
C ASN A 98 -1.07 -34.42 -2.67
N ALA A 99 0.19 -34.24 -3.08
CA ALA A 99 1.35 -34.52 -2.25
C ALA A 99 1.31 -33.69 -0.95
N LEU A 100 2.03 -34.12 0.08
CA LEU A 100 2.06 -33.42 1.38
C LEU A 100 2.72 -32.03 1.30
N ASN A 101 3.54 -31.80 0.27
CA ASN A 101 4.16 -30.51 -0.01
C ASN A 101 3.40 -29.68 -1.07
N GLN A 102 2.20 -30.11 -1.47
CA GLN A 102 1.34 -29.45 -2.45
C GLN A 102 -0.03 -29.15 -1.87
N LEU A 103 -0.67 -28.10 -2.40
CA LEU A 103 -2.06 -27.76 -2.12
C LEU A 103 -2.84 -27.75 -3.45
N ASN A 104 -4.16 -27.77 -3.35
CA ASN A 104 -5.06 -27.71 -4.47
C ASN A 104 -6.27 -26.85 -4.09
N CYS A 105 -6.30 -25.63 -4.63
CA CYS A 105 -7.39 -24.69 -4.42
C CYS A 105 -7.71 -24.44 -2.92
N PRO A 106 -6.73 -23.98 -2.11
CA PRO A 106 -6.97 -23.72 -0.70
C PRO A 106 -7.97 -22.58 -0.55
N THR A 107 -9.01 -22.77 0.27
CA THR A 107 -10.08 -21.76 0.43
C THR A 107 -9.95 -20.95 1.71
N ASP A 108 -9.34 -21.51 2.76
CA ASP A 108 -9.24 -20.86 4.07
C ASP A 108 -8.01 -21.31 4.85
N VAL A 109 -7.56 -20.48 5.77
CA VAL A 109 -6.38 -20.69 6.60
C VAL A 109 -6.54 -20.06 7.98
N LEU A 110 -6.21 -20.82 9.03
CA LEU A 110 -6.13 -20.35 10.41
C LEU A 110 -4.72 -20.54 10.97
N ILE A 111 -4.38 -19.77 11.99
CA ILE A 111 -3.17 -19.96 12.79
C ILE A 111 -3.58 -20.57 14.14
N ASP A 112 -3.15 -21.80 14.42
CA ASP A 112 -3.21 -22.37 15.78
C ASP A 112 -2.10 -21.74 16.61
N LYS A 113 -2.46 -20.74 17.43
CA LYS A 113 -1.51 -19.95 18.25
C LYS A 113 -0.78 -20.78 19.30
N GLU A 114 -1.33 -21.92 19.72
CA GLU A 114 -0.66 -22.77 20.71
C GLU A 114 0.50 -23.56 20.10
N THR A 115 0.34 -24.05 18.87
CA THR A 115 1.36 -24.86 18.19
C THR A 115 2.17 -24.08 17.16
N ASN A 116 1.74 -22.87 16.83
CA ASN A 116 2.21 -22.08 15.71
C ASN A 116 2.13 -22.85 14.37
N ASN A 117 1.05 -23.62 14.19
CA ASN A 117 0.78 -24.34 12.96
C ASN A 117 -0.34 -23.65 12.17
N LEU A 118 -0.24 -23.67 10.85
CA LEU A 118 -1.31 -23.30 9.93
C LEU A 118 -2.30 -24.46 9.83
N ILE A 119 -3.60 -24.17 9.87
CA ILE A 119 -4.67 -25.11 9.56
C ILE A 119 -5.32 -24.65 8.27
N ILE A 120 -5.23 -25.45 7.21
CA ILE A 120 -5.53 -25.04 5.84
C ILE A 120 -6.65 -25.90 5.28
N CYS A 121 -7.68 -25.25 4.75
CA CYS A 121 -8.72 -25.88 3.94
C CYS A 121 -8.16 -26.21 2.55
N ASP A 122 -7.67 -27.43 2.33
CA ASP A 122 -7.17 -27.89 1.04
C ASP A 122 -8.31 -28.49 0.20
N ARG A 123 -9.27 -27.62 -0.16
CA ARG A 123 -10.58 -28.00 -0.69
C ARG A 123 -10.51 -28.90 -1.92
N GLY A 124 -9.63 -28.61 -2.87
CA GLY A 124 -9.49 -29.39 -4.11
C GLY A 124 -9.06 -30.83 -3.86
N ASN A 125 -8.36 -31.08 -2.76
CA ASN A 125 -7.96 -32.42 -2.30
C ASN A 125 -8.94 -33.01 -1.26
N ARG A 126 -10.04 -32.32 -0.94
CA ARG A 126 -11.06 -32.71 0.03
C ARG A 126 -10.49 -33.08 1.40
N ARG A 127 -9.56 -32.26 1.90
CA ARG A 127 -8.89 -32.48 3.19
C ARG A 127 -8.62 -31.17 3.92
N VAL A 128 -8.37 -31.26 5.22
CA VAL A 128 -7.78 -30.18 6.02
C VAL A 128 -6.35 -30.58 6.37
N VAL A 129 -5.41 -29.67 6.13
CA VAL A 129 -3.97 -29.89 6.33
C VAL A 129 -3.50 -29.03 7.49
N GLN A 130 -2.71 -29.61 8.38
CA GLN A 130 -1.92 -28.88 9.36
C GLN A 130 -0.49 -28.71 8.82
N TRP A 131 0.04 -27.50 8.85
CA TRP A 131 1.37 -27.18 8.32
C TRP A 131 2.17 -26.39 9.35
N ALA A 132 3.38 -26.81 9.68
CA ALA A 132 4.21 -26.07 10.64
C ALA A 132 4.59 -24.70 10.07
N ARG A 133 4.36 -23.62 10.84
CA ARG A 133 4.73 -22.27 10.38
C ARG A 133 6.19 -21.96 10.75
N SER A 134 7.11 -22.71 10.14
CA SER A 134 8.55 -22.54 10.30
C SER A 134 9.26 -22.61 8.94
N ASP A 135 10.46 -22.03 8.87
CA ASP A 135 11.25 -21.98 7.63
C ASP A 135 11.65 -23.38 7.13
N ASP A 136 11.72 -24.36 8.03
CA ASP A 136 12.10 -25.75 7.74
C ASP A 136 10.91 -26.64 7.32
N ALA A 137 9.68 -26.13 7.39
CA ALA A 137 8.47 -26.91 7.11
C ALA A 137 8.28 -27.14 5.61
N ALA A 138 8.77 -28.28 5.11
CA ALA A 138 8.70 -28.64 3.70
C ALA A 138 7.36 -29.25 3.26
N GLU A 139 6.58 -29.79 4.19
CA GLU A 139 5.33 -30.51 3.96
C GLU A 139 4.34 -30.36 5.12
N GLY A 140 3.05 -30.54 4.85
CA GLY A 140 1.98 -30.58 5.84
C GLY A 140 1.48 -31.99 6.13
N GLU A 141 0.68 -32.13 7.18
CA GLU A 141 0.02 -33.37 7.59
C GLU A 141 -1.49 -33.27 7.37
N THR A 142 -2.10 -34.32 6.81
CA THR A 142 -3.57 -34.37 6.69
C THR A 142 -4.19 -34.72 8.04
N ILE A 143 -4.94 -33.78 8.62
CA ILE A 143 -5.60 -33.97 9.92
C ILE A 143 -7.08 -34.37 9.79
N ILE A 144 -7.74 -33.99 8.68
CA ILE A 144 -9.12 -34.37 8.36
C ILE A 144 -9.18 -34.74 6.87
N ASP A 145 -9.77 -35.88 6.55
CA ASP A 145 -9.97 -36.36 5.19
C ASP A 145 -11.46 -36.36 4.77
N ASN A 146 -11.70 -36.53 3.48
CA ASN A 146 -13.04 -36.65 2.89
C ASN A 146 -13.99 -35.51 3.29
N VAL A 147 -13.50 -34.27 3.27
CA VAL A 147 -14.25 -33.06 3.61
C VAL A 147 -14.08 -32.01 2.51
N ALA A 148 -15.19 -31.59 1.89
CA ALA A 148 -15.18 -30.49 0.93
C ALA A 148 -15.19 -29.14 1.67
N CYS A 149 -14.11 -28.92 2.42
CA CYS A 149 -13.96 -27.81 3.34
C CYS A 149 -13.99 -26.46 2.62
N TRP A 150 -14.68 -25.47 3.19
CA TRP A 150 -14.65 -24.09 2.69
C TRP A 150 -14.12 -23.14 3.75
N GLY A 151 -14.79 -23.10 4.92
CA GLY A 151 -14.44 -22.23 6.03
C GLY A 151 -14.03 -23.02 7.28
N LEU A 152 -13.12 -22.42 8.05
CA LEU A 152 -12.60 -22.93 9.30
C LEU A 152 -12.91 -21.94 10.43
N ALA A 153 -13.12 -22.46 11.64
CA ALA A 153 -13.05 -21.67 12.86
C ALA A 153 -12.41 -22.50 13.98
N ILE A 154 -11.67 -21.87 14.89
CA ILE A 154 -11.10 -22.54 16.07
C ILE A 154 -11.56 -21.81 17.33
N ASP A 155 -12.03 -22.56 18.33
CA ASP A 155 -12.40 -21.98 19.62
C ASP A 155 -11.24 -22.01 20.64
N ASN A 156 -11.42 -21.32 21.77
CA ASN A 156 -10.43 -21.25 22.85
C ASN A 156 -10.16 -22.61 23.55
N GLN A 157 -10.92 -23.66 23.21
CA GLN A 157 -10.69 -25.03 23.69
C GLN A 157 -10.01 -25.89 22.62
N ARG A 158 -9.58 -25.27 21.52
CA ARG A 158 -8.96 -25.90 20.34
C ARG A 158 -9.85 -26.94 19.66
N ASN A 159 -11.15 -26.70 19.66
CA ASN A 159 -12.04 -27.41 18.76
C ASN A 159 -12.04 -26.69 17.41
N LEU A 160 -11.78 -27.45 16.35
CA LEU A 160 -11.78 -27.00 14.96
C LEU A 160 -13.15 -27.26 14.33
N TYR A 161 -13.79 -26.21 13.83
CA TYR A 161 -15.07 -26.26 13.14
C TYR A 161 -14.81 -26.13 11.66
N VAL A 162 -15.38 -27.05 10.87
CA VAL A 162 -15.16 -27.14 9.43
C VAL A 162 -16.51 -27.20 8.73
N SER A 163 -16.74 -26.27 7.79
CA SER A 163 -17.91 -26.31 6.93
C SER A 163 -17.65 -27.24 5.74
N ASP A 164 -18.58 -28.16 5.49
CA ASP A 164 -18.54 -29.07 4.35
C ASP A 164 -19.60 -28.64 3.34
N THR A 165 -19.14 -28.10 2.22
CA THR A 165 -20.00 -27.56 1.17
C THR A 165 -20.75 -28.63 0.37
N GLU A 166 -20.20 -29.85 0.28
CA GLU A 166 -20.84 -30.98 -0.42
C GLU A 166 -21.81 -31.72 0.49
N LYS A 167 -21.49 -31.87 1.78
CA LYS A 167 -22.35 -32.53 2.77
C LYS A 167 -23.38 -31.61 3.42
N HIS A 168 -23.35 -30.30 3.14
CA HIS A 168 -24.31 -29.33 3.67
C HIS A 168 -24.37 -29.30 5.20
N GLN A 169 -23.20 -29.30 5.84
CA GLN A 169 -23.09 -29.41 7.29
C GLN A 169 -21.85 -28.74 7.84
N VAL A 170 -21.82 -28.52 9.16
CA VAL A 170 -20.64 -28.09 9.90
C VAL A 170 -20.31 -29.14 10.94
N GLN A 171 -19.04 -29.54 10.99
CA GLN A 171 -18.53 -30.51 11.94
C GLN A 171 -17.48 -29.89 12.84
N GLN A 172 -17.51 -30.24 14.11
CA GLN A 172 -16.53 -29.90 15.13
C GLN A 172 -15.59 -31.09 15.35
N TYR A 173 -14.29 -30.86 15.27
CA TYR A 173 -13.23 -31.83 15.53
C TYR A 173 -12.39 -31.35 16.70
N ARG A 174 -11.80 -32.27 17.46
CA ARG A 174 -10.62 -31.91 18.25
C ARG A 174 -9.43 -31.91 17.29
N ILE A 175 -8.51 -30.96 17.41
CA ILE A 175 -7.37 -30.84 16.48
C ILE A 175 -6.47 -32.09 16.46
N ASP A 176 -6.47 -32.86 17.55
CA ASP A 176 -5.76 -34.14 17.73
C ASP A 176 -6.65 -35.38 17.48
N GLY A 177 -7.93 -35.17 17.15
CA GLY A 177 -8.94 -36.20 17.02
C GLY A 177 -9.42 -36.38 15.57
N LYS A 178 -9.66 -37.63 15.17
CA LYS A 178 -10.10 -37.97 13.81
C LYS A 178 -11.63 -37.94 13.60
N ASN A 179 -12.40 -37.82 14.67
CA ASN A 179 -13.87 -37.94 14.61
C ASN A 179 -14.54 -36.57 14.74
N GLY A 180 -15.28 -36.20 13.69
CA GLY A 180 -16.11 -35.00 13.67
C GLY A 180 -17.45 -35.22 14.38
N LYS A 181 -17.84 -34.24 15.20
CA LYS A 181 -19.18 -34.11 15.78
C LYS A 181 -20.00 -33.14 14.91
N LEU A 182 -21.18 -33.55 14.46
CA LEU A 182 -22.10 -32.65 13.76
C LEU A 182 -22.60 -31.56 14.71
N VAL A 183 -22.45 -30.29 14.32
CA VAL A 183 -22.87 -29.12 15.14
C VAL A 183 -23.84 -28.18 14.43
N ALA A 184 -23.93 -28.23 13.08
CA ALA A 184 -24.97 -27.53 12.33
C ALA A 184 -25.29 -28.28 11.02
N GLY A 185 -26.56 -28.21 10.59
CA GLY A 185 -27.05 -28.87 9.39
C GLY A 185 -27.10 -30.41 9.50
N GLY A 186 -26.71 -31.11 8.43
CA GLY A 186 -26.63 -32.58 8.41
C GLY A 186 -27.94 -33.31 8.11
N LYS A 187 -29.00 -32.58 7.76
CA LYS A 187 -30.29 -33.12 7.27
C LYS A 187 -30.46 -32.96 5.75
N GLY A 188 -29.32 -32.92 5.04
CA GLY A 188 -29.26 -32.67 3.60
C GLY A 188 -29.48 -31.20 3.25
N ARG A 189 -29.43 -30.94 1.94
CA ARG A 189 -29.65 -29.61 1.37
C ARG A 189 -31.10 -29.18 1.54
N GLY A 190 -31.34 -27.98 2.08
CA GLY A 190 -32.68 -27.41 2.15
C GLY A 190 -32.76 -26.12 2.96
N VAL A 191 -33.97 -25.59 3.10
CA VAL A 191 -34.26 -24.30 3.78
C VAL A 191 -34.74 -24.46 5.23
N GLY A 192 -34.90 -25.70 5.70
CA GLY A 192 -35.28 -26.00 7.08
C GLY A 192 -34.31 -25.39 8.10
N LEU A 193 -34.75 -25.23 9.34
CA LEU A 193 -33.90 -24.69 10.42
C LEU A 193 -32.82 -25.70 10.88
N ASP A 194 -32.91 -26.95 10.46
CA ASP A 194 -31.92 -28.03 10.63
C ASP A 194 -31.16 -28.36 9.34
N GLN A 195 -31.33 -27.55 8.29
CA GLN A 195 -30.73 -27.74 6.97
C GLN A 195 -29.87 -26.54 6.54
N LEU A 196 -28.87 -26.81 5.72
CA LEU A 196 -27.96 -25.82 5.14
C LEU A 196 -27.84 -26.06 3.63
N ASN A 197 -27.36 -25.07 2.89
CA ASN A 197 -27.19 -25.11 1.44
C ASN A 197 -25.86 -24.44 1.02
N CYS A 198 -24.81 -25.26 0.86
CA CYS A 198 -23.40 -24.90 0.76
C CYS A 198 -22.96 -23.90 1.84
N PRO A 199 -22.83 -24.35 3.10
CA PRO A 199 -22.28 -23.51 4.14
C PRO A 199 -20.81 -23.16 3.83
N THR A 200 -20.46 -21.87 3.88
CA THR A 200 -19.09 -21.41 3.60
C THR A 200 -18.40 -20.94 4.87
N HIS A 201 -18.45 -19.65 5.18
CA HIS A 201 -17.73 -19.05 6.29
C HIS A 201 -18.40 -19.38 7.63
N LEU A 202 -17.56 -19.48 8.66
CA LEU A 202 -17.94 -19.83 10.01
C LEU A 202 -17.42 -18.79 10.99
N PHE A 203 -18.21 -18.50 12.00
CA PHE A 203 -17.75 -17.82 13.22
C PHE A 203 -18.24 -18.61 14.43
N VAL A 204 -17.39 -18.72 15.45
CA VAL A 204 -17.73 -19.39 16.70
C VAL A 204 -17.49 -18.41 17.84
N ASP A 205 -18.53 -18.15 18.62
CA ASP A 205 -18.43 -17.23 19.76
C ASP A 205 -17.84 -17.91 21.00
N LYS A 206 -17.65 -17.14 22.08
CA LYS A 206 -17.09 -17.62 23.35
C LYS A 206 -17.99 -18.67 24.03
N GLN A 207 -19.27 -18.72 23.69
CA GLN A 207 -20.25 -19.69 24.19
C GLN A 207 -20.32 -20.96 23.31
N GLN A 208 -19.48 -21.04 22.26
CA GLN A 208 -19.48 -22.10 21.24
C GLN A 208 -20.77 -22.16 20.42
N ASN A 209 -21.45 -21.01 20.26
CA ASN A 209 -22.50 -20.91 19.26
C ASN A 209 -21.85 -20.74 17.88
N VAL A 210 -22.39 -21.45 16.89
CA VAL A 210 -21.84 -21.50 15.54
C VAL A 210 -22.70 -20.65 14.62
N TYR A 211 -22.09 -19.64 14.01
CA TYR A 211 -22.69 -18.80 12.98
C TYR A 211 -22.21 -19.28 11.63
N VAL A 212 -23.14 -19.52 10.72
CA VAL A 212 -22.88 -20.15 9.42
C VAL A 212 -23.41 -19.27 8.30
N ALA A 213 -22.55 -18.93 7.34
CA ALA A 213 -22.97 -18.37 6.07
C ALA A 213 -23.66 -19.45 5.22
N ASP A 214 -25.00 -19.42 5.18
CA ASP A 214 -25.82 -20.35 4.42
C ASP A 214 -26.09 -19.76 3.02
N VAL A 215 -25.03 -19.72 2.20
CA VAL A 215 -24.90 -18.90 0.99
C VAL A 215 -26.10 -19.02 0.05
N TRP A 216 -26.49 -20.24 -0.31
CA TRP A 216 -27.54 -20.48 -1.31
C TRP A 216 -28.96 -20.44 -0.74
N ASN A 217 -29.10 -20.29 0.58
CA ASN A 217 -30.37 -19.97 1.23
C ASN A 217 -30.47 -18.49 1.61
N HIS A 218 -29.46 -17.70 1.26
CA HIS A 218 -29.43 -16.26 1.43
C HIS A 218 -29.64 -15.79 2.89
N ARG A 219 -28.97 -16.47 3.83
CA ARG A 219 -29.13 -16.22 5.27
C ARG A 219 -27.87 -16.54 6.06
N VAL A 220 -27.72 -15.89 7.21
CA VAL A 220 -26.81 -16.34 8.27
C VAL A 220 -27.63 -17.03 9.33
N MET A 221 -27.18 -18.23 9.70
CA MET A 221 -27.83 -19.06 10.70
C MET A 221 -26.94 -19.21 11.93
N GLN A 222 -27.54 -19.08 13.12
CA GLN A 222 -26.88 -19.32 14.40
C GLN A 222 -27.39 -20.64 14.99
N TRP A 223 -26.49 -21.55 15.32
CA TRP A 223 -26.76 -22.71 16.17
C TRP A 223 -26.22 -22.44 17.56
N LEU A 224 -27.09 -22.49 18.57
CA LEU A 224 -26.63 -22.55 19.95
C LEU A 224 -25.92 -23.87 20.20
N LYS A 225 -24.97 -23.89 21.14
CA LYS A 225 -24.24 -25.11 21.50
C LYS A 225 -25.22 -26.27 21.81
N GLU A 226 -24.98 -27.43 21.19
CA GLU A 226 -25.84 -28.63 21.28
C GLU A 226 -27.28 -28.51 20.72
N ALA A 227 -27.63 -27.41 20.05
CA ALA A 227 -28.96 -27.27 19.46
C ALA A 227 -29.13 -28.16 18.22
N SER A 228 -30.32 -28.73 18.05
CA SER A 228 -30.68 -29.53 16.87
C SER A 228 -31.10 -28.69 15.65
N THR A 229 -31.50 -27.43 15.88
CA THR A 229 -31.95 -26.47 14.86
C THR A 229 -31.32 -25.12 15.12
N GLY A 230 -31.05 -24.37 14.06
CA GLY A 230 -30.54 -23.00 14.13
C GLY A 230 -31.64 -21.95 14.07
N THR A 231 -31.24 -20.70 14.24
CA THR A 231 -32.08 -19.50 14.11
C THR A 231 -31.50 -18.60 13.03
N VAL A 232 -32.36 -18.01 12.20
CA VAL A 232 -31.92 -17.00 11.21
C VAL A 232 -31.59 -15.72 11.95
N VAL A 233 -30.34 -15.26 11.85
CA VAL A 233 -29.86 -14.05 12.54
C VAL A 233 -29.48 -12.92 11.58
N ALA A 234 -29.26 -13.21 10.30
CA ALA A 234 -29.15 -12.22 9.24
C ALA A 234 -29.66 -12.78 7.90
N LYS A 235 -29.92 -11.89 6.94
CA LYS A 235 -30.40 -12.22 5.58
C LYS A 235 -29.46 -11.58 4.54
N GLY A 236 -29.46 -12.04 3.29
CA GLY A 236 -28.61 -11.48 2.21
C GLY A 236 -27.80 -12.58 1.55
N PHE A 237 -26.73 -12.26 0.82
CA PHE A 237 -25.84 -13.26 0.22
C PHE A 237 -24.53 -13.35 1.03
N PRO A 238 -24.56 -13.91 2.26
CA PRO A 238 -23.38 -13.95 3.11
C PRO A 238 -22.33 -14.83 2.48
N ARG A 239 -21.17 -14.28 2.16
CA ARG A 239 -19.98 -15.10 1.91
C ARG A 239 -19.05 -15.09 3.11
N GLY A 240 -18.83 -13.91 3.69
CA GLY A 240 -18.10 -13.70 4.94
C GLY A 240 -18.97 -13.19 6.06
N LEU A 241 -18.64 -13.54 7.30
CA LEU A 241 -19.31 -13.00 8.47
C LEU A 241 -18.35 -12.85 9.65
N PHE A 242 -18.60 -11.85 10.49
CA PHE A 242 -17.91 -11.62 11.75
C PHE A 242 -18.93 -11.21 12.80
N VAL A 243 -18.72 -11.61 14.06
CA VAL A 243 -19.58 -11.20 15.18
C VAL A 243 -18.72 -10.54 16.24
N ASP A 244 -19.06 -9.29 16.60
CA ASP A 244 -18.31 -8.55 17.62
C ASP A 244 -18.69 -8.97 19.05
N SER A 245 -17.98 -8.40 20.03
CA SER A 245 -18.21 -8.67 21.46
C SER A 245 -19.58 -8.20 21.97
N SER A 246 -20.29 -7.35 21.22
CA SER A 246 -21.66 -6.92 21.49
C SER A 246 -22.71 -7.77 20.77
N GLU A 247 -22.28 -8.86 20.11
CA GLU A 247 -23.10 -9.75 19.29
C GLU A 247 -23.74 -9.06 18.07
N ASN A 248 -23.13 -7.99 17.56
CA ASN A 248 -23.51 -7.44 16.27
C ASN A 248 -22.88 -8.29 15.16
N ILE A 249 -23.67 -8.58 14.12
CA ILE A 249 -23.29 -9.48 13.04
C ILE A 249 -22.97 -8.65 11.80
N TYR A 250 -21.72 -8.71 11.38
CA TYR A 250 -21.24 -8.07 10.16
C TYR A 250 -21.18 -9.12 9.06
N VAL A 251 -21.72 -8.80 7.90
CA VAL A 251 -21.82 -9.72 6.77
C VAL A 251 -21.30 -9.06 5.52
N ALA A 252 -20.43 -9.79 4.82
CA ALA A 252 -20.08 -9.52 3.45
C ALA A 252 -21.19 -10.04 2.53
N ASP A 253 -22.09 -9.14 2.12
CA ASP A 253 -23.22 -9.42 1.25
C ASP A 253 -22.77 -9.37 -0.21
N TYR A 254 -22.18 -10.49 -0.64
CA TYR A 254 -21.49 -10.62 -1.93
C TYR A 254 -22.37 -10.27 -3.12
N GLY A 255 -23.63 -10.72 -3.11
CA GLY A 255 -24.56 -10.50 -4.22
C GLY A 255 -24.99 -9.04 -4.38
N ASN A 256 -24.89 -8.25 -3.30
CA ASN A 256 -25.32 -6.85 -3.26
C ASN A 256 -24.14 -5.87 -3.14
N HIS A 257 -22.89 -6.34 -3.27
CA HIS A 257 -21.67 -5.50 -3.23
C HIS A 257 -21.58 -4.58 -2.00
N GLN A 258 -22.01 -5.09 -0.84
CA GLN A 258 -22.13 -4.30 0.38
C GLN A 258 -21.71 -5.06 1.63
N LEU A 259 -21.38 -4.28 2.66
CA LEU A 259 -21.12 -4.74 4.02
C LEU A 259 -22.25 -4.27 4.92
N VAL A 260 -22.92 -5.22 5.54
CA VAL A 260 -24.13 -4.99 6.34
C VAL A 260 -23.87 -5.40 7.78
N CYS A 261 -24.24 -4.53 8.72
CA CYS A 261 -24.20 -4.80 10.15
C CYS A 261 -25.63 -5.02 10.65
N TRP A 262 -25.89 -6.14 11.30
CA TRP A 262 -27.09 -6.41 12.07
C TRP A 262 -26.76 -6.28 13.56
N PRO A 263 -27.23 -5.23 14.24
CA PRO A 263 -27.17 -5.19 15.68
C PRO A 263 -27.92 -6.37 16.31
N LYS A 264 -27.49 -6.82 17.50
CA LYS A 264 -28.13 -7.96 18.18
C LYS A 264 -29.65 -7.78 18.29
N GLY A 265 -30.39 -8.72 17.71
CA GLY A 265 -31.87 -8.72 17.75
C GLY A 265 -32.56 -7.75 16.80
N ALA A 266 -31.82 -7.04 15.94
CA ALA A 266 -32.39 -6.17 14.92
C ALA A 266 -33.13 -7.00 13.84
N ALA A 267 -34.28 -6.48 13.38
CA ALA A 267 -35.04 -7.10 12.28
C ALA A 267 -34.42 -6.82 10.90
N GLU A 268 -33.67 -5.71 10.78
CA GLU A 268 -33.08 -5.23 9.53
C GLU A 268 -31.60 -4.85 9.76
N GLY A 269 -30.81 -5.00 8.70
CA GLY A 269 -29.39 -4.70 8.71
C GLY A 269 -29.12 -3.29 8.21
N THR A 270 -28.08 -2.66 8.74
CA THR A 270 -27.62 -1.33 8.30
C THR A 270 -26.39 -1.49 7.43
N VAL A 271 -26.44 -0.97 6.20
CA VAL A 271 -25.28 -0.91 5.30
C VAL A 271 -24.28 0.11 5.84
N PHE A 272 -23.05 -0.30 6.08
CA PHE A 272 -22.00 0.57 6.60
C PHE A 272 -20.81 0.75 5.65
N ALA A 273 -20.73 -0.08 4.59
CA ALA A 273 -19.90 0.17 3.42
C ALA A 273 -20.55 -0.46 2.18
N ALA A 274 -20.51 0.20 1.03
CA ALA A 274 -21.04 -0.31 -0.24
C ALA A 274 -20.17 0.16 -1.41
N GLY A 275 -20.11 -0.62 -2.49
CA GLY A 275 -19.47 -0.24 -3.75
C GLY A 275 -20.51 0.23 -4.77
N ASP A 276 -20.22 1.30 -5.50
CA ASP A 276 -21.14 1.91 -6.48
C ASP A 276 -21.16 1.19 -7.86
N GLY A 277 -20.43 0.08 -8.01
CA GLY A 277 -20.58 -0.84 -9.15
C GLY A 277 -19.86 -0.43 -10.44
N ASP A 278 -18.93 0.54 -10.39
CA ASP A 278 -18.18 1.02 -11.54
C ASP A 278 -16.76 0.43 -11.58
N LYS A 279 -16.32 -0.04 -12.76
CA LYS A 279 -15.19 -0.99 -12.90
C LYS A 279 -13.78 -0.41 -12.74
N ASP A 280 -13.63 0.90 -12.66
CA ASP A 280 -12.35 1.59 -12.88
C ASP A 280 -11.78 2.36 -11.68
N ASP A 281 -12.32 2.18 -10.46
CA ASP A 281 -11.82 2.89 -9.27
C ASP A 281 -11.27 1.93 -8.21
N THR A 282 -10.04 2.17 -7.76
CA THR A 282 -9.23 1.27 -6.90
C THR A 282 -9.71 1.19 -5.45
N ASN A 283 -10.79 1.89 -5.09
CA ASN A 283 -11.29 2.04 -3.72
C ASN A 283 -12.70 1.47 -3.49
N GLN A 284 -13.16 0.49 -4.30
CA GLN A 284 -14.51 -0.05 -4.17
C GLN A 284 -14.56 -1.43 -3.50
N THR A 285 -15.58 -1.66 -2.67
CA THR A 285 -15.94 -2.99 -2.11
C THR A 285 -16.59 -3.86 -3.19
N TYR A 286 -15.83 -4.15 -4.25
CA TYR A 286 -16.29 -5.01 -5.33
C TYR A 286 -16.23 -6.47 -4.85
N TYR A 287 -17.40 -7.09 -4.66
CA TYR A 287 -17.54 -8.48 -4.23
C TYR A 287 -16.76 -8.80 -2.93
N PRO A 288 -17.24 -8.35 -1.75
CA PRO A 288 -16.59 -8.70 -0.49
C PRO A 288 -16.66 -10.23 -0.32
N TRP A 289 -15.52 -10.90 -0.54
CA TRP A 289 -15.55 -12.31 -0.96
C TRP A 289 -15.52 -13.31 0.19
N ASP A 290 -14.99 -13.00 1.37
CA ASP A 290 -14.91 -14.03 2.43
C ASP A 290 -14.71 -13.58 3.89
N GLN A 291 -13.92 -12.56 4.24
CA GLN A 291 -13.57 -12.37 5.66
C GLN A 291 -13.40 -10.92 6.11
N MET A 292 -13.99 -10.59 7.26
CA MET A 292 -13.72 -9.39 8.03
C MET A 292 -12.84 -9.79 9.21
N ALA A 293 -11.58 -9.37 9.20
CA ALA A 293 -10.70 -9.54 10.33
C ALA A 293 -10.93 -8.40 11.32
N SER A 294 -11.30 -8.75 12.55
CA SER A 294 -11.18 -7.88 13.72
C SER A 294 -10.25 -8.58 14.71
N ASP A 295 -9.41 -7.77 15.33
CA ASP A 295 -8.56 -8.03 16.50
C ASP A 295 -9.39 -8.58 17.68
N ASN A 296 -9.80 -9.85 17.60
CA ASN A 296 -10.58 -10.49 18.63
C ASN A 296 -9.68 -10.89 19.82
N HIS A 297 -9.14 -9.90 20.53
CA HIS A 297 -8.38 -10.14 21.74
C HIS A 297 -9.26 -9.94 22.97
N GLY A 298 -9.35 -10.98 23.81
CA GLY A 298 -9.71 -10.86 25.23
C GLY A 298 -8.66 -10.11 26.05
N VAL A 299 -7.98 -9.14 25.45
CA VAL A 299 -7.01 -8.23 26.05
C VAL A 299 -7.72 -6.89 26.15
N LEU A 300 -7.82 -6.35 27.37
CA LEU A 300 -8.27 -4.97 27.53
C LEU A 300 -7.15 -4.07 27.05
N GLU A 301 -7.25 -3.63 25.80
CA GLU A 301 -6.32 -2.67 25.22
C GLU A 301 -6.67 -1.26 25.68
N CYS A 302 -5.65 -0.49 26.04
CA CYS A 302 -5.84 0.89 26.44
C CYS A 302 -6.19 1.72 25.20
N PRO A 303 -7.38 2.35 25.10
CA PRO A 303 -7.82 3.09 23.92
C PRO A 303 -7.01 4.36 23.63
N LYS A 304 -5.95 4.62 24.41
CA LYS A 304 -5.03 5.76 24.25
C LYS A 304 -3.55 5.36 24.09
N ARG A 305 -3.15 4.10 24.32
CA ARG A 305 -1.76 3.65 24.18
C ARG A 305 -1.70 2.19 23.73
N ASP A 306 -1.09 1.96 22.59
CA ASP A 306 -0.85 0.61 22.06
C ASP A 306 0.14 -0.19 22.93
N GLY A 307 -0.14 -1.48 23.12
CA GLY A 307 0.81 -2.46 23.65
C GLY A 307 0.83 -2.68 25.16
N ILE A 308 0.01 -1.99 25.97
CA ILE A 308 -0.12 -2.29 27.41
C ILE A 308 -1.16 -3.40 27.59
N LYS A 309 -0.69 -4.62 27.90
CA LYS A 309 -1.52 -5.78 28.25
C LYS A 309 -1.80 -5.75 29.76
N VAL A 310 -3.07 -5.67 30.16
CA VAL A 310 -3.47 -5.80 31.56
C VAL A 310 -3.65 -7.27 31.90
N GLU A 311 -2.97 -7.78 32.94
CA GLU A 311 -3.17 -9.16 33.42
C GLU A 311 -4.54 -9.28 34.11
N GLY A 312 -5.48 -9.99 33.47
CA GLY A 312 -6.79 -10.30 34.03
C GLY A 312 -7.85 -10.59 32.97
N ASN A 313 -8.58 -11.69 33.11
CA ASN A 313 -9.53 -12.19 32.11
C ASN A 313 -10.89 -11.45 32.08
N ASN A 314 -11.05 -10.33 32.80
CA ASN A 314 -12.27 -9.52 32.83
C ASN A 314 -12.03 -8.09 33.36
N ILE A 315 -13.00 -7.19 33.14
CA ILE A 315 -13.06 -5.82 33.70
C ILE A 315 -12.96 -5.80 35.24
N GLY A 316 -13.31 -6.89 35.92
CA GLY A 316 -13.22 -7.00 37.39
C GLY A 316 -11.79 -7.09 37.94
N ALA A 317 -10.80 -7.36 37.09
CA ALA A 317 -9.37 -7.30 37.45
C ALA A 317 -8.79 -5.88 37.37
N LEU A 318 -9.48 -4.94 36.72
CA LEU A 318 -9.13 -3.53 36.77
C LEU A 318 -9.59 -2.95 38.12
N PRO A 319 -8.74 -2.22 38.85
CA PRO A 319 -9.17 -1.53 40.06
C PRO A 319 -10.36 -0.61 39.73
N LEU A 320 -11.45 -0.74 40.50
CA LEU A 320 -12.70 -0.01 40.30
C LEU A 320 -12.44 1.50 40.15
N ASN A 321 -12.96 2.05 39.05
CA ASN A 321 -12.80 3.43 38.60
C ASN A 321 -13.28 4.48 39.63
N GLU A 322 -13.98 4.12 40.71
CA GLU A 322 -14.34 5.08 41.76
C GLU A 322 -13.12 5.70 42.44
N THR A 323 -12.08 4.90 42.74
CA THR A 323 -10.86 5.42 43.39
C THR A 323 -10.09 6.33 42.43
N VAL A 324 -9.99 5.94 41.16
CA VAL A 324 -9.27 6.68 40.11
C VAL A 324 -10.00 7.94 39.69
N ARG A 325 -11.33 7.93 39.59
CA ARG A 325 -12.13 9.11 39.25
C ARG A 325 -12.12 10.16 40.37
N ASN A 326 -12.20 9.72 41.63
CA ASN A 326 -11.99 10.62 42.78
C ASN A 326 -10.55 11.16 42.86
N LEU A 327 -9.54 10.36 42.49
CA LEU A 327 -8.14 10.79 42.43
C LEU A 327 -7.87 11.76 41.27
N ILE A 328 -8.41 11.51 40.08
CA ILE A 328 -8.32 12.43 38.92
C ILE A 328 -8.99 13.76 39.27
N GLN A 329 -10.14 13.73 39.93
CA GLN A 329 -10.84 14.95 40.38
C GLN A 329 -10.06 15.70 41.47
N LEU A 330 -9.32 15.00 42.33
CA LEU A 330 -8.37 15.60 43.29
C LEU A 330 -7.11 16.18 42.63
N PHE A 331 -6.63 15.58 41.54
CA PHE A 331 -5.44 16.02 40.80
C PHE A 331 -5.72 17.16 39.82
N GLU A 332 -6.90 17.19 39.20
CA GLU A 332 -7.29 18.24 38.26
C GLU A 332 -7.65 19.55 38.95
N ASN A 333 -8.06 19.51 40.23
CA ASN A 333 -8.41 20.73 40.94
C ASN A 333 -8.26 20.58 42.49
N PRO A 334 -7.07 20.83 43.06
CA PRO A 334 -6.77 20.55 44.47
C PRO A 334 -7.58 21.37 45.49
N ASN A 335 -8.48 22.27 45.05
CA ASN A 335 -9.27 23.16 45.89
C ASN A 335 -10.81 22.99 45.77
N THR A 336 -11.33 22.07 44.95
CA THR A 336 -12.79 21.85 44.85
C THR A 336 -13.18 20.52 45.50
N THR A 337 -13.94 20.59 46.60
CA THR A 337 -14.27 19.46 47.48
C THR A 337 -15.66 18.85 47.22
N THR A 338 -16.33 19.22 46.12
CA THR A 338 -17.70 18.80 45.82
C THR A 338 -17.78 17.90 44.58
N PRO A 339 -18.22 16.63 44.69
CA PRO A 339 -18.46 15.75 43.55
C PRO A 339 -19.60 16.28 42.67
N LEU A 340 -19.66 15.82 41.41
CA LEU A 340 -20.75 16.18 40.47
C LEU A 340 -22.02 15.36 40.75
N CYS A 341 -23.16 15.86 40.29
CA CYS A 341 -24.44 15.17 40.37
C CYS A 341 -24.49 13.95 39.43
N ASP A 342 -24.73 12.76 39.98
CA ASP A 342 -24.74 11.46 39.28
C ASP A 342 -25.83 11.35 38.19
N ARG A 343 -26.84 12.23 38.20
CA ARG A 343 -27.96 12.20 37.24
C ARG A 343 -27.74 13.11 36.04
N CYS A 344 -27.24 14.32 36.27
CA CYS A 344 -27.12 15.33 35.23
C CYS A 344 -25.68 15.54 34.79
N GLU A 345 -24.71 15.02 35.54
CA GLU A 345 -23.26 15.05 35.28
C GLU A 345 -22.66 16.46 35.07
N THR A 346 -23.44 17.50 35.36
CA THR A 346 -23.18 18.89 34.95
C THR A 346 -23.18 19.86 36.12
N ASN A 347 -24.03 19.64 37.13
CA ASN A 347 -24.10 20.47 38.33
C ASN A 347 -23.34 19.82 39.49
N GLU A 348 -22.77 20.62 40.37
CA GLU A 348 -22.22 20.15 41.64
C GLU A 348 -23.30 19.43 42.47
N ALA A 349 -22.91 18.31 43.09
CA ALA A 349 -23.79 17.61 44.02
C ALA A 349 -23.81 18.36 45.35
N GLU A 350 -25.02 18.68 45.79
CA GLU A 350 -25.28 19.32 47.09
C GLU A 350 -25.74 18.30 48.12
N HIS A 351 -26.44 17.25 47.66
CA HIS A 351 -27.10 16.25 48.50
C HIS A 351 -26.64 14.84 48.14
N TRP A 352 -26.59 13.95 49.11
CA TRP A 352 -26.42 12.52 48.88
C TRP A 352 -27.53 11.73 49.56
N CYS A 353 -27.84 10.57 48.99
CA CYS A 353 -28.85 9.65 49.51
C CYS A 353 -28.19 8.55 50.34
N ASP A 354 -28.47 8.53 51.64
CA ASP A 354 -27.96 7.51 52.59
C ASP A 354 -28.77 6.20 52.58
N SER A 355 -29.95 6.19 51.95
CA SER A 355 -30.63 4.93 51.63
C SER A 355 -29.80 4.10 50.63
N ASP A 356 -30.22 2.87 50.33
CA ASP A 356 -29.50 1.90 49.46
C ASP A 356 -29.07 2.42 48.07
N CYS A 357 -29.48 3.63 47.68
CA CYS A 357 -29.07 4.30 46.45
C CYS A 357 -27.64 4.85 46.45
N LYS A 358 -27.07 5.30 47.58
CA LYS A 358 -25.68 5.83 47.68
C LYS A 358 -25.24 6.86 46.61
N HIS A 359 -26.19 7.56 45.98
CA HIS A 359 -25.94 8.49 44.88
C HIS A 359 -25.90 9.96 45.34
N CYS A 360 -25.13 10.78 44.62
CA CYS A 360 -24.96 12.22 44.82
C CYS A 360 -25.81 13.03 43.81
N PHE A 361 -26.56 14.02 44.27
CA PHE A 361 -27.47 14.82 43.45
C PHE A 361 -27.36 16.32 43.70
N CYS A 362 -27.56 17.12 42.65
CA CYS A 362 -27.84 18.55 42.80
C CYS A 362 -29.28 18.75 43.28
N SER A 363 -29.59 19.91 43.88
CA SER A 363 -30.92 20.22 44.43
C SER A 363 -32.04 19.95 43.42
N LYS A 364 -31.88 20.39 42.17
CA LYS A 364 -32.89 20.23 41.11
C LYS A 364 -33.16 18.77 40.77
N CYS A 365 -32.10 17.96 40.64
CA CYS A 365 -32.24 16.53 40.35
C CYS A 365 -32.82 15.75 41.52
N TRP A 366 -32.46 16.14 42.76
CA TRP A 366 -33.03 15.55 43.97
C TRP A 366 -34.54 15.75 44.00
N ASP A 367 -35.00 16.99 43.90
CA ASP A 367 -36.42 17.33 44.03
C ASP A 367 -37.23 16.66 42.91
N THR A 368 -36.69 16.60 41.69
CA THR A 368 -37.32 15.89 40.56
C THR A 368 -37.50 14.38 40.81
N ILE A 369 -36.56 13.73 41.50
CA ILE A 369 -36.66 12.28 41.80
C ILE A 369 -37.60 12.03 42.97
N HIS A 370 -37.56 12.90 43.99
CA HIS A 370 -38.27 12.69 45.25
C HIS A 370 -39.73 13.16 45.21
N GLU A 371 -40.15 13.94 44.20
CA GLU A 371 -41.55 14.25 43.94
C GLU A 371 -42.32 13.05 43.34
N LEU A 372 -41.64 12.20 42.56
CA LEU A 372 -42.16 10.94 42.02
C LEU A 372 -42.16 9.88 43.12
N GLY A 373 -43.33 9.35 43.47
CA GLY A 373 -43.62 8.67 44.74
C GLY A 373 -42.76 7.47 45.16
N GLN A 374 -41.81 6.99 44.35
CA GLN A 374 -40.92 5.86 44.68
C GLN A 374 -39.76 6.21 45.62
N TYR A 375 -39.38 7.48 45.74
CA TYR A 375 -38.19 7.90 46.51
C TYR A 375 -38.50 8.82 47.71
N ARG A 376 -39.78 9.06 48.02
CA ARG A 376 -40.18 9.98 49.11
C ARG A 376 -39.64 9.60 50.50
N THR A 377 -39.29 8.34 50.70
CA THR A 377 -38.77 7.81 51.97
C THR A 377 -37.25 7.95 52.11
N HIS A 378 -36.55 8.46 51.09
CA HIS A 378 -35.10 8.54 51.06
C HIS A 378 -34.62 9.84 51.73
N THR A 379 -33.59 9.73 52.58
CA THR A 379 -33.09 10.85 53.39
C THR A 379 -32.16 11.75 52.58
N LYS A 380 -32.44 13.06 52.57
CA LYS A 380 -31.60 14.11 51.96
C LYS A 380 -30.52 14.54 52.95
N LEU A 381 -29.25 14.19 52.70
CA LEU A 381 -28.12 14.60 53.54
C LEU A 381 -27.14 15.48 52.76
N PRO A 382 -26.44 16.45 53.41
CA PRO A 382 -25.40 17.24 52.76
C PRO A 382 -24.22 16.38 52.32
N VAL A 383 -23.69 16.61 51.10
CA VAL A 383 -22.54 15.83 50.57
C VAL A 383 -21.29 15.91 51.45
N LYS A 384 -21.11 17.02 52.19
CA LYS A 384 -20.01 17.19 53.16
C LYS A 384 -20.04 16.18 54.32
N GLU A 385 -21.19 15.57 54.57
CA GLU A 385 -21.39 14.59 55.64
C GLU A 385 -21.27 13.14 55.13
N LYS A 386 -20.89 12.94 53.85
CA LYS A 386 -20.67 11.62 53.27
C LYS A 386 -19.47 10.93 53.95
N PRO A 387 -19.63 9.75 54.56
CA PRO A 387 -18.51 9.04 55.17
C PRO A 387 -17.48 8.61 54.12
N LEU A 388 -16.19 8.84 54.38
CA LEU A 388 -15.10 8.33 53.55
C LEU A 388 -15.19 6.80 53.50
N ASN A 389 -15.24 6.24 52.29
CA ASN A 389 -15.30 4.79 52.09
C ASN A 389 -13.90 4.21 52.36
N VAL A 390 -13.57 3.98 53.64
CA VAL A 390 -12.31 3.34 54.03
C VAL A 390 -12.39 1.86 53.67
N PRO A 391 -11.48 1.33 52.82
CA PRO A 391 -11.47 -0.07 52.47
C PRO A 391 -11.44 -0.94 53.73
N ARG A 392 -12.35 -1.92 53.77
CA ARG A 392 -12.48 -2.85 54.89
C ARG A 392 -11.73 -4.14 54.59
N CYS A 393 -11.22 -4.78 55.64
CA CYS A 393 -10.62 -6.10 55.53
C CYS A 393 -11.64 -7.13 55.01
N GLY A 394 -11.25 -7.93 54.02
CA GLY A 394 -12.11 -8.98 53.46
C GLY A 394 -12.23 -10.23 54.34
N GLU A 395 -11.31 -10.44 55.29
CA GLU A 395 -11.24 -11.69 56.08
C GLU A 395 -11.88 -11.60 57.46
N HIS A 396 -11.81 -10.45 58.11
CA HIS A 396 -12.42 -10.23 59.42
C HIS A 396 -13.77 -9.53 59.20
N LYS A 397 -14.81 -9.73 60.05
CA LYS A 397 -16.14 -9.06 59.89
C LYS A 397 -16.70 -8.22 61.09
N ASP A 398 -15.95 -8.00 62.17
CA ASP A 398 -16.35 -7.25 63.39
C ASP A 398 -16.03 -5.72 63.41
N GLU A 399 -16.33 -4.97 64.48
CA GLU A 399 -16.58 -3.49 64.50
C GLU A 399 -15.42 -2.47 64.30
N ASP A 400 -14.16 -2.82 63.99
CA ASP A 400 -13.17 -1.84 63.45
C ASP A 400 -12.18 -2.48 62.46
N GLN A 401 -12.53 -2.44 61.17
CA GLN A 401 -11.89 -3.25 60.10
C GLN A 401 -11.13 -2.44 59.07
N SER A 402 -10.87 -1.17 59.38
CA SER A 402 -10.16 -0.29 58.47
C SER A 402 -8.76 -0.86 58.18
N LEU A 403 -8.39 -0.91 56.90
CA LEU A 403 -7.03 -1.23 56.49
C LEU A 403 -6.12 -0.08 56.95
N LYS A 404 -5.13 -0.39 57.81
CA LYS A 404 -4.29 0.61 58.49
C LYS A 404 -2.81 0.45 58.16
N TYR A 405 -2.37 -0.76 57.83
CA TYR A 405 -0.96 -1.11 57.65
C TYR A 405 -0.69 -1.66 56.25
N TRP A 406 0.49 -1.36 55.72
CA TRP A 406 1.02 -1.96 54.51
C TRP A 406 1.99 -3.07 54.91
N CYS A 407 1.79 -4.29 54.41
CA CYS A 407 2.71 -5.40 54.63
C CYS A 407 3.69 -5.50 53.46
N GLU A 408 4.97 -5.20 53.70
CA GLU A 408 6.00 -5.21 52.66
C GLU A 408 6.20 -6.62 52.08
N ASN A 409 6.21 -7.64 52.94
CA ASN A 409 6.43 -9.02 52.53
C ASN A 409 5.34 -9.57 51.61
N CYS A 410 4.09 -9.12 51.81
CA CYS A 410 2.94 -9.61 51.04
C CYS A 410 2.46 -8.63 49.97
N SER A 411 3.04 -7.43 49.92
CA SER A 411 2.63 -6.36 49.01
C SER A 411 1.12 -6.11 49.02
N LYS A 412 0.52 -6.02 50.21
CA LYS A 412 -0.92 -5.79 50.40
C LYS A 412 -1.25 -4.99 51.65
N GLU A 413 -2.38 -4.30 51.63
CA GLU A 413 -2.95 -3.62 52.77
C GLU A 413 -3.57 -4.63 53.77
N ILE A 414 -3.35 -4.39 55.05
CA ILE A 414 -3.85 -5.24 56.14
C ILE A 414 -4.48 -4.41 57.25
N CYS A 415 -5.48 -4.98 57.94
CA CYS A 415 -6.04 -4.40 59.16
C CYS A 415 -5.17 -4.73 60.39
N GLY A 416 -5.49 -4.10 61.53
CA GLY A 416 -4.76 -4.33 62.78
C GLY A 416 -4.84 -5.77 63.31
N ASP A 417 -5.87 -6.52 62.96
CA ASP A 417 -6.02 -7.92 63.37
C ASP A 417 -5.23 -8.87 62.46
N CYS A 418 -5.26 -8.64 61.14
CA CYS A 418 -4.37 -9.32 60.19
C CYS A 418 -2.90 -9.18 60.58
N GLN A 419 -2.50 -7.98 61.00
CA GLN A 419 -1.14 -7.70 61.48
C GLN A 419 -0.77 -8.58 62.68
N LYS A 420 -1.69 -8.78 63.63
CA LYS A 420 -1.42 -9.51 64.88
C LYS A 420 -1.53 -11.03 64.73
N LEU A 421 -2.40 -11.49 63.84
CA LEU A 421 -2.78 -12.90 63.72
C LEU A 421 -2.04 -13.57 62.56
N THR A 422 -2.23 -13.07 61.35
CA THR A 422 -1.75 -13.70 60.09
C THR A 422 -0.40 -13.18 59.61
N HIS A 423 -0.04 -11.96 59.98
CA HIS A 423 1.17 -11.27 59.51
C HIS A 423 2.12 -10.88 60.64
N LYS A 424 2.09 -11.61 61.76
CA LYS A 424 2.81 -11.29 62.99
C LYS A 424 4.33 -11.16 62.80
N ASP A 425 4.90 -11.97 61.92
CA ASP A 425 6.34 -12.02 61.64
C ASP A 425 6.74 -11.24 60.37
N HIS A 426 5.81 -10.51 59.76
CA HIS A 426 6.08 -9.74 58.55
C HIS A 426 6.46 -8.30 58.88
N LYS A 427 7.23 -7.67 57.99
CA LYS A 427 7.53 -6.25 58.06
C LYS A 427 6.34 -5.46 57.55
N PHE A 428 5.91 -4.49 58.35
CA PHE A 428 4.80 -3.62 58.03
C PHE A 428 5.10 -2.18 58.46
N GLU A 429 4.45 -1.24 57.80
CA GLU A 429 4.43 0.15 58.19
C GLU A 429 3.01 0.73 58.07
N LEU A 430 2.80 1.94 58.59
CA LEU A 430 1.53 2.63 58.39
C LEU A 430 1.37 2.98 56.91
N ILE A 431 0.17 2.76 56.36
CA ILE A 431 -0.12 3.08 54.95
C ILE A 431 0.21 4.54 54.63
N THR A 432 0.00 5.46 55.58
CA THR A 432 0.33 6.89 55.42
C THR A 432 1.83 7.16 55.32
N GLY A 433 2.67 6.36 55.97
CA GLY A 433 4.13 6.45 55.87
C GLY A 433 4.63 5.91 54.53
N TYR A 434 4.13 4.72 54.16
CA TYR A 434 4.46 4.07 52.89
C TYR A 434 4.06 4.94 51.69
N ALA A 435 2.84 5.51 51.72
CA ALA A 435 2.33 6.38 50.66
C ALA A 435 3.24 7.58 50.41
N LYS A 436 3.70 8.26 51.46
CA LYS A 436 4.65 9.39 51.32
C LYS A 436 5.99 8.97 50.71
N SER A 437 6.54 7.82 51.14
CA SER A 437 7.79 7.31 50.55
C SER A 437 7.62 6.91 49.09
N LEU A 438 6.47 6.35 48.74
CA LEU A 438 6.12 6.00 47.37
C LEU A 438 5.97 7.26 46.51
N GLU A 439 5.28 8.29 46.98
CA GLU A 439 5.14 9.59 46.29
C GLU A 439 6.51 10.20 45.96
N GLU A 440 7.43 10.25 46.93
CA GLU A 440 8.77 10.83 46.74
C GLU A 440 9.60 10.04 45.71
N LYS A 441 9.61 8.70 45.82
CA LYS A 441 10.34 7.84 44.87
C LYS A 441 9.76 7.92 43.46
N THR A 442 8.44 7.92 43.34
CA THR A 442 7.76 7.97 42.04
C THR A 442 7.97 9.35 41.39
N GLY A 443 7.91 10.43 42.18
CA GLY A 443 8.20 11.79 41.74
C GLY A 443 9.62 11.94 41.18
N ASN A 444 10.63 11.42 41.88
CA ASN A 444 12.02 11.45 41.41
C ASN A 444 12.21 10.66 40.11
N ASN A 445 11.59 9.48 39.99
CA ASN A 445 11.66 8.67 38.76
C ASN A 445 10.96 9.36 37.58
N LEU A 446 9.78 9.94 37.80
CA LEU A 446 9.05 10.72 36.79
C LEU A 446 9.87 11.91 36.29
N GLN A 447 10.51 12.64 37.20
CA GLN A 447 11.36 13.78 36.85
C GLN A 447 12.59 13.35 36.01
N GLY A 448 13.18 12.20 36.34
CA GLY A 448 14.25 11.60 35.54
C GLY A 448 13.81 11.24 34.12
N VAL A 449 12.67 10.55 33.99
CA VAL A 449 12.10 10.17 32.69
C VAL A 449 11.72 11.41 31.86
N GLN A 450 11.10 12.42 32.48
CA GLN A 450 10.73 13.67 31.81
C GLN A 450 11.95 14.44 31.30
N SER A 451 13.05 14.44 32.06
CA SER A 451 14.32 15.06 31.65
C SER A 451 14.94 14.33 30.46
N CYS A 452 14.94 12.99 30.46
CA CYS A 452 15.42 12.19 29.34
C CYS A 452 14.57 12.34 28.07
N LEU A 453 13.25 12.40 28.21
CA LEU A 453 12.34 12.61 27.07
C LEU A 453 12.54 13.99 26.46
N THR A 454 12.65 15.04 27.28
CA THR A 454 12.94 16.40 26.82
C THR A 454 14.28 16.45 26.05
N TYR A 455 15.33 15.84 26.59
CA TYR A 455 16.63 15.80 25.90
C TYR A 455 16.56 15.09 24.54
N ARG A 456 15.87 13.95 24.46
CA ARG A 456 15.71 13.20 23.22
C ARG A 456 14.84 13.93 22.20
N SER A 457 13.75 14.57 22.64
CA SER A 457 12.91 15.40 21.76
C SER A 457 13.73 16.51 21.12
N ASN A 458 14.47 17.28 21.93
CA ASN A 458 15.32 18.36 21.42
C ASN A 458 16.39 17.86 20.45
N ARG A 459 16.92 16.64 20.65
CA ARG A 459 17.89 16.03 19.74
C ARG A 459 17.28 15.64 18.41
N VAL A 460 16.05 15.13 18.40
CA VAL A 460 15.30 14.83 17.18
C VAL A 460 15.01 16.12 16.41
N ASP A 461 14.56 17.17 17.08
CA ASP A 461 14.32 18.48 16.45
C ASP A 461 15.60 19.05 15.81
N GLN A 462 16.74 18.90 16.48
CA GLN A 462 18.04 19.30 15.92
C GLN A 462 18.41 18.48 14.67
N MET A 463 18.22 17.16 14.69
CA MET A 463 18.51 16.31 13.54
C MET A 463 17.62 16.64 12.33
N VAL A 464 16.35 16.97 12.56
CA VAL A 464 15.44 17.41 11.49
C VAL A 464 15.96 18.71 10.85
N ALA A 465 16.37 19.69 11.66
CA ALA A 465 16.93 20.93 11.14
C ALA A 465 18.22 20.71 10.32
N GLU A 466 19.11 19.82 10.77
CA GLU A 466 20.34 19.45 10.05
C GLU A 466 20.02 18.81 8.68
N VAL A 467 19.03 17.90 8.62
CA VAL A 467 18.60 17.26 7.36
C VAL A 467 17.95 18.27 6.40
N GLU A 468 17.14 19.20 6.92
CA GLU A 468 16.52 20.24 6.11
C GLU A 468 17.56 21.19 5.48
N GLU A 469 18.58 21.59 6.25
CA GLU A 469 19.67 22.44 5.76
C GLU A 469 20.50 21.74 4.67
N GLU A 470 20.80 20.46 4.86
CA GLU A 470 21.53 19.66 3.86
C GLU A 470 20.69 19.47 2.58
N SER A 471 19.40 19.21 2.71
CA SER A 471 18.45 19.08 1.60
C SER A 471 18.39 20.37 0.76
N GLN A 472 18.24 21.52 1.40
CA GLN A 472 18.24 22.83 0.73
C GLN A 472 19.57 23.10 0.02
N THR A 473 20.69 22.76 0.66
CA THR A 473 22.03 22.89 0.07
C THR A 473 22.17 22.03 -1.19
N ASN A 474 21.69 20.78 -1.16
CA ASN A 474 21.73 19.88 -2.29
C ASN A 474 20.79 20.34 -3.42
N GLN A 475 19.60 20.83 -3.10
CA GLN A 475 18.69 21.41 -4.09
C GLN A 475 19.31 22.63 -4.79
N SER A 476 20.03 23.49 -4.04
CA SER A 476 20.77 24.63 -4.60
C SER A 476 21.88 24.17 -5.55
N LYS A 477 22.65 23.14 -5.17
CA LYS A 477 23.71 22.57 -6.03
C LYS A 477 23.14 22.02 -7.34
N VAL A 478 22.06 21.24 -7.27
CA VAL A 478 21.38 20.69 -8.46
C VAL A 478 20.86 21.81 -9.36
N THR A 479 20.21 22.81 -8.78
CA THR A 479 19.66 23.95 -9.54
C THR A 479 20.77 24.75 -10.23
N LYS A 480 21.90 25.01 -9.55
CA LYS A 480 23.07 25.68 -10.12
C LYS A 480 23.70 24.87 -11.25
N ALA A 481 23.85 23.55 -11.07
CA ALA A 481 24.38 22.67 -12.10
C ALA A 481 23.49 22.67 -13.36
N MET A 482 22.17 22.53 -13.18
CA MET A 482 21.21 22.57 -14.28
C MET A 482 21.16 23.92 -15.00
N THR A 483 21.31 25.02 -14.27
CA THR A 483 21.39 26.36 -14.87
C THR A 483 22.67 26.54 -15.69
N CYS A 484 23.80 26.03 -15.19
CA CYS A 484 25.07 26.04 -15.93
C CYS A 484 24.98 25.23 -17.23
N LEU A 485 24.37 24.03 -17.17
CA LEU A 485 24.14 23.20 -18.35
C LEU A 485 23.28 23.91 -19.40
N ARG A 486 22.19 24.57 -19.00
CA ARG A 486 21.37 25.38 -19.92
C ARG A 486 22.18 26.49 -20.58
N GLN A 487 22.99 27.22 -19.82
CA GLN A 487 23.84 28.28 -20.37
C GLN A 487 24.85 27.75 -21.39
N LEU A 488 25.44 26.58 -21.14
CA LEU A 488 26.37 25.95 -22.08
C LEU A 488 25.66 25.52 -23.37
N ILE A 489 24.46 24.95 -23.27
CA ILE A 489 23.64 24.57 -24.43
C ILE A 489 23.27 25.82 -25.24
N ASP A 490 22.78 26.87 -24.59
CA ASP A 490 22.43 28.14 -25.25
C ASP A 490 23.63 28.79 -25.95
N GLU A 491 24.84 28.68 -25.36
CA GLU A 491 26.07 29.18 -25.98
C GLU A 491 26.48 28.38 -27.22
N GLN A 492 26.34 27.05 -27.18
CA GLN A 492 26.63 26.20 -28.34
C GLN A 492 25.62 26.43 -29.46
N GLU A 493 24.33 26.52 -29.14
CA GLU A 493 23.28 26.87 -30.10
C GLU A 493 23.60 28.18 -30.82
N ARG A 494 24.00 29.20 -30.06
CA ARG A 494 24.37 30.51 -30.63
C ARG A 494 25.53 30.40 -31.61
N LYS A 495 26.59 29.66 -31.26
CA LYS A 495 27.77 29.46 -32.13
C LYS A 495 27.41 28.73 -33.42
N LEU A 496 26.57 27.70 -33.33
CA LEU A 496 26.07 26.94 -34.48
C LEU A 496 25.25 27.84 -35.42
N LEU A 497 24.31 28.62 -34.86
CA LEU A 497 23.49 29.55 -35.65
C LEU A 497 24.32 30.64 -36.33
N GLU A 498 25.36 31.13 -35.67
CA GLU A 498 26.27 32.14 -36.25
C GLU A 498 27.10 31.56 -37.41
N SER A 499 27.60 30.33 -37.27
CA SER A 499 28.30 29.61 -38.34
C SER A 499 27.40 29.38 -39.56
N LEU A 500 26.14 28.94 -39.32
CA LEU A 500 25.16 28.76 -40.39
C LEU A 500 24.85 30.06 -41.14
N ARG A 501 24.64 31.17 -40.41
CA ARG A 501 24.43 32.50 -41.01
C ARG A 501 25.61 32.94 -41.86
N LYS A 502 26.84 32.68 -41.40
CA LYS A 502 28.04 33.00 -42.16
C LYS A 502 28.13 32.21 -43.47
N ASN A 503 27.87 30.90 -43.42
CA ASN A 503 27.83 30.05 -44.61
C ASN A 503 26.75 30.51 -45.59
N GLU A 504 25.55 30.84 -45.09
CA GLU A 504 24.47 31.39 -45.92
C GLU A 504 24.90 32.70 -46.62
N LEU A 505 25.59 33.59 -45.91
CA LEU A 505 26.08 34.85 -46.48
C LEU A 505 27.15 34.62 -47.55
N ASP A 506 28.11 33.72 -47.29
CA ASP A 506 29.17 33.37 -48.22
C ASP A 506 28.61 32.72 -49.50
N ASP A 507 27.60 31.84 -49.36
CA ASP A 507 26.91 31.23 -50.49
C ASP A 507 26.08 32.24 -51.28
N LYS A 508 25.35 33.15 -50.60
CA LYS A 508 24.65 34.26 -51.28
C LYS A 508 25.62 35.14 -52.06
N LYS A 509 26.78 35.45 -51.50
CA LYS A 509 27.82 36.25 -52.18
C LYS A 509 28.33 35.53 -53.43
N ARG A 510 28.65 34.24 -53.33
CA ARG A 510 29.07 33.42 -54.49
C ARG A 510 28.01 33.38 -55.59
N ILE A 511 26.73 33.29 -55.22
CA ILE A 511 25.62 33.33 -56.18
C ILE A 511 25.55 34.69 -56.87
N GLU A 512 25.72 35.79 -56.14
CA GLU A 512 25.67 37.13 -56.73
C GLU A 512 26.89 37.39 -57.64
N ASP A 513 28.09 36.98 -57.24
CA ASP A 513 29.31 37.04 -58.07
C ASP A 513 29.11 36.25 -59.38
N TYR A 514 28.50 35.07 -59.29
CA TYR A 514 28.17 34.24 -60.45
C TYR A 514 27.15 34.90 -61.38
N LYS A 515 26.13 35.55 -60.81
CA LYS A 515 25.11 36.30 -61.55
C LYS A 515 25.74 37.48 -62.31
N GLN A 516 26.68 38.20 -61.70
CA GLN A 516 27.41 39.29 -62.37
C GLN A 516 28.25 38.77 -63.54
N LEU A 517 28.92 37.62 -63.37
CA LEU A 517 29.68 36.97 -64.46
C LEU A 517 28.78 36.65 -65.66
N LEU A 518 27.61 36.05 -65.41
CA LEU A 518 26.63 35.72 -66.45
C LEU A 518 26.11 36.97 -67.17
N GLN A 519 25.84 38.05 -66.43
CA GLN A 519 25.44 39.34 -67.03
C GLN A 519 26.54 39.92 -67.93
N GLY A 520 27.81 39.81 -67.52
CA GLY A 520 28.96 40.23 -68.32
C GLY A 520 29.10 39.43 -69.62
N GLU A 521 29.00 38.10 -69.56
CA GLU A 521 29.03 37.24 -70.76
C GLU A 521 27.83 37.52 -71.68
N GLN A 522 26.63 37.76 -71.13
CA GLN A 522 25.46 38.16 -71.90
C GLN A 522 25.68 39.50 -72.63
N GLN A 523 26.23 40.50 -71.95
CA GLN A 523 26.50 41.82 -72.53
C GLN A 523 27.59 41.73 -73.62
N GLY A 524 28.64 40.94 -73.39
CA GLY A 524 29.68 40.67 -74.38
C GLY A 524 29.13 39.99 -75.64
N LEU A 525 28.23 39.01 -75.48
CA LEU A 525 27.56 38.35 -76.60
C LEU A 525 26.70 39.33 -77.40
N ILE A 526 25.93 40.21 -76.74
CA ILE A 526 25.13 41.25 -77.40
C ILE A 526 26.02 42.18 -78.23
N GLU A 527 27.15 42.63 -77.69
CA GLU A 527 28.08 43.51 -78.40
C GLU A 527 28.67 42.84 -79.64
N GLN A 528 29.05 41.56 -79.55
CA GLN A 528 29.55 40.79 -80.70
C GLN A 528 28.47 40.56 -81.76
N ILE A 529 27.23 40.29 -81.35
CA ILE A 529 26.08 40.18 -82.27
C ILE A 529 25.89 41.51 -83.01
N LEU A 530 25.90 42.64 -82.31
CA LEU A 530 25.75 43.96 -82.93
C LEU A 530 26.85 44.24 -83.96
N LYS A 531 28.12 43.96 -83.62
CA LYS A 531 29.26 44.10 -84.56
C LYS A 531 29.06 43.22 -85.81
N PHE A 532 28.61 41.98 -85.63
CA PHE A 532 28.35 41.06 -86.74
C PHE A 532 27.17 41.55 -87.62
N VAL A 533 26.08 42.03 -87.02
CA VAL A 533 24.90 42.55 -87.73
C VAL A 533 25.23 43.81 -88.53
N VAL A 534 26.08 44.70 -88.02
CA VAL A 534 26.57 45.88 -88.75
C VAL A 534 27.34 45.47 -90.01
N VAL A 535 28.22 44.47 -89.90
CA VAL A 535 28.96 43.94 -91.07
C VAL A 535 28.01 43.25 -92.07
N CYS A 536 26.95 42.61 -91.59
CA CYS A 536 25.91 42.03 -92.45
C CYS A 536 25.14 43.08 -93.26
N HIS A 537 24.93 44.27 -92.72
CA HIS A 537 24.26 45.38 -93.42
C HIS A 537 25.12 46.01 -94.52
N ASP A 538 26.45 45.95 -94.42
CA ASP A 538 27.40 46.52 -95.40
C ASP A 538 27.42 45.74 -96.74
N LYS A 539 26.70 44.60 -96.84
CA LYS A 539 26.54 43.71 -98.02
C LYS A 539 27.84 43.29 -98.73
N ASN A 540 28.99 43.48 -98.08
CA ASN A 540 30.31 43.13 -98.61
C ASN A 540 30.63 41.68 -98.25
N LEU A 541 30.49 40.78 -99.23
CA LEU A 541 30.62 39.33 -99.04
C LEU A 541 31.99 38.92 -98.45
N ARG A 542 33.06 39.66 -98.76
CA ARG A 542 34.42 39.34 -98.31
C ARG A 542 34.60 39.64 -96.82
N LYS A 543 34.17 40.83 -96.37
CA LYS A 543 34.18 41.20 -94.94
C LYS A 543 33.32 40.25 -94.09
N LEU A 544 32.21 39.76 -94.65
CA LEU A 544 31.27 38.86 -93.97
C LEU A 544 31.86 37.46 -93.77
N LEU A 545 32.59 36.95 -94.75
CA LEU A 545 33.32 35.69 -94.64
C LEU A 545 34.46 35.80 -93.61
N ASP A 546 35.17 36.93 -93.58
CA ASP A 546 36.27 37.17 -92.65
C ASP A 546 35.82 37.32 -91.19
N THR A 547 34.59 37.78 -90.94
CA THR A 547 34.03 37.97 -89.57
C THR A 547 33.21 36.80 -89.05
N LYS A 548 32.74 35.90 -89.93
CA LYS A 548 31.92 34.74 -89.55
C LYS A 548 32.67 33.74 -88.65
N GLN A 549 33.91 33.41 -88.98
CA GLN A 549 34.69 32.46 -88.19
C GLN A 549 35.02 32.99 -86.78
N PRO A 550 35.54 34.22 -86.61
CA PRO A 550 35.76 34.80 -85.28
C PRO A 550 34.50 34.85 -84.41
N PHE A 551 33.34 35.16 -85.00
CA PHE A 551 32.07 35.20 -84.28
C PHE A 551 31.61 33.81 -83.82
N ASN A 552 31.70 32.80 -84.68
CA ASN A 552 31.38 31.42 -84.32
C ASN A 552 32.37 30.87 -83.27
N ASP A 553 33.65 31.21 -83.37
CA ASP A 553 34.65 30.85 -82.37
C ASP A 553 34.34 31.50 -81.02
N TYR A 554 33.87 32.74 -81.00
CA TYR A 554 33.43 33.42 -79.78
C TYR A 554 32.23 32.70 -79.16
N ILE A 555 31.18 32.39 -79.94
CA ILE A 555 30.00 31.65 -79.47
C ILE A 555 30.40 30.30 -78.89
N ASN A 556 31.26 29.55 -79.59
CA ASN A 556 31.69 28.23 -79.13
C ASN A 556 32.51 28.33 -77.84
N ARG A 557 33.40 29.32 -77.70
CA ARG A 557 34.15 29.55 -76.45
C ARG A 557 33.23 29.93 -75.30
N THR A 558 32.26 30.82 -75.52
CA THR A 558 31.27 31.20 -74.50
C THR A 558 30.41 30.00 -74.11
N ASN A 559 29.95 29.18 -75.06
CA ASN A 559 29.20 27.96 -74.78
C ASN A 559 30.03 26.94 -73.98
N THR A 560 31.30 26.72 -74.32
CA THR A 560 32.19 25.85 -73.54
C THR A 560 32.38 26.37 -72.13
N ARG A 561 32.60 27.68 -71.95
CA ARG A 561 32.72 28.32 -70.63
C ARG A 561 31.43 28.16 -69.81
N LEU A 562 30.25 28.33 -70.42
CA LEU A 562 28.96 28.15 -69.77
C LEU A 562 28.71 26.69 -69.34
N ILE A 563 29.22 25.71 -70.09
CA ILE A 563 29.15 24.28 -69.74
C ILE A 563 30.13 23.94 -68.59
N GLU A 564 31.29 24.57 -68.53
CA GLU A 564 32.29 24.40 -67.46
C GLU A 564 31.89 25.09 -66.15
N LEU A 565 31.01 26.09 -66.20
CA LEU A 565 30.38 26.68 -65.03
C LEU A 565 29.39 25.67 -64.39
N LYS A 566 29.93 24.75 -63.58
CA LYS A 566 29.20 23.82 -62.69
C LYS A 566 29.10 24.26 -61.21
N PRO A 567 28.58 25.44 -60.80
CA PRO A 567 28.47 25.74 -59.37
C PRO A 567 27.20 25.18 -58.69
N LEU A 568 26.09 25.00 -59.41
CA LEU A 568 24.79 24.73 -58.76
C LEU A 568 24.67 23.34 -58.10
N SER A 569 25.39 22.33 -58.59
CA SER A 569 25.38 21.00 -57.96
C SER A 569 26.19 20.95 -56.66
N ARG A 570 27.22 21.78 -56.50
CA ARG A 570 28.00 21.88 -55.26
C ARG A 570 27.30 22.71 -54.18
N ILE A 571 26.55 23.75 -54.56
CA ILE A 571 25.76 24.55 -53.60
C ILE A 571 24.64 23.69 -52.98
N LYS A 572 24.08 22.71 -53.72
CA LYS A 572 23.14 21.73 -53.15
C LYS A 572 23.75 20.82 -52.07
N GLN A 573 25.07 20.59 -52.07
CA GLN A 573 25.73 19.77 -51.04
C GLN A 573 25.95 20.52 -49.72
N HIS A 574 26.01 21.87 -49.72
CA HIS A 574 26.14 22.66 -48.50
C HIS A 574 24.84 22.79 -47.68
N LEU A 575 23.69 22.40 -48.24
CA LEU A 575 22.42 22.28 -47.51
C LEU A 575 22.35 21.07 -46.57
N HIS A 576 23.35 20.19 -46.58
CA HIS A 576 23.53 19.17 -45.54
C HIS A 576 24.17 19.79 -44.30
N GLY A 577 23.43 20.63 -43.57
CA GLY A 577 23.72 20.96 -42.17
C GLY A 577 23.58 19.77 -41.22
N LEU A 578 23.68 18.54 -41.73
CA LEU A 578 23.55 17.28 -40.99
C LEU A 578 24.84 16.96 -40.24
N ASP A 579 26.02 17.25 -40.79
CA ASP A 579 27.30 16.88 -40.16
C ASP A 579 27.54 17.62 -38.82
N ALA A 580 27.08 18.87 -38.69
CA ALA A 580 27.17 19.64 -37.44
C ALA A 580 26.15 19.19 -36.38
N LEU A 581 25.00 18.63 -36.79
CA LEU A 581 24.04 17.97 -35.90
C LEU A 581 24.60 16.63 -35.43
N THR A 582 25.27 15.87 -36.30
CA THR A 582 25.94 14.61 -35.94
C THR A 582 27.05 14.82 -34.91
N ASP A 583 27.84 15.91 -35.04
CA ASP A 583 28.85 16.27 -34.05
C ASP A 583 28.24 16.68 -32.69
N LEU A 584 27.12 17.39 -32.69
CA LEU A 584 26.39 17.77 -31.46
C LEU A 584 25.75 16.53 -30.80
N GLU A 585 25.16 15.63 -31.58
CA GLU A 585 24.63 14.34 -31.13
C GLU A 585 25.74 13.47 -30.50
N ASN A 586 26.93 13.45 -31.10
CA ASN A 586 28.09 12.73 -30.57
C ASN A 586 28.64 13.36 -29.28
N GLN A 587 28.60 14.69 -29.14
CA GLN A 587 28.99 15.37 -27.91
C GLN A 587 28.00 15.13 -26.76
N ILE A 588 26.69 15.18 -27.04
CA ILE A 588 25.63 14.87 -26.06
C ILE A 588 25.76 13.44 -25.58
N ARG A 589 25.93 12.47 -26.50
CA ARG A 589 26.12 11.05 -26.20
C ARG A 589 27.34 10.78 -25.30
N ASN A 590 28.46 11.46 -25.56
CA ASN A 590 29.67 11.34 -24.73
C ASN A 590 29.48 11.88 -23.30
N ILE A 591 28.68 12.95 -23.12
CA ILE A 591 28.35 13.49 -21.79
C ILE A 591 27.45 12.51 -21.03
N THR A 592 26.42 11.95 -21.70
CA THR A 592 25.53 10.94 -21.12
C THR A 592 26.29 9.68 -20.66
N LEU A 593 27.34 9.28 -21.37
CA LEU A 593 28.20 8.15 -21.00
C LEU A 593 29.15 8.45 -19.82
N GLN A 594 29.54 9.72 -19.62
CA GLN A 594 30.45 10.12 -18.53
C GLN A 594 29.76 10.33 -17.18
N GLU A 595 28.47 10.65 -17.15
CA GLU A 595 27.69 10.86 -15.91
C GLU A 595 27.14 9.58 -15.27
N ILE A 596 27.32 8.42 -15.90
CA ILE A 596 26.91 7.12 -15.34
C ILE A 596 27.87 6.74 -14.20
N PRO A 597 27.39 6.27 -13.03
CA PRO A 597 28.25 5.78 -11.95
C PRO A 597 29.28 4.76 -12.48
N LYS A 598 30.55 4.92 -12.09
CA LYS A 598 31.72 4.14 -12.57
C LYS A 598 31.66 2.63 -12.27
N HIS A 599 30.57 2.09 -11.72
CA HIS A 599 30.65 0.90 -10.90
C HIS A 599 30.01 -0.39 -11.41
N GLN A 600 29.44 -0.51 -12.63
CA GLN A 600 28.76 -1.77 -12.96
C GLN A 600 29.12 -2.53 -14.25
N ASN A 601 29.67 -1.94 -15.33
CA ASN A 601 30.15 -2.79 -16.44
C ASN A 601 31.11 -2.06 -17.41
N GLU A 602 32.41 -2.08 -17.13
CA GLU A 602 33.43 -1.43 -17.96
C GLU A 602 33.50 -2.01 -19.39
N GLU A 603 33.21 -3.31 -19.53
CA GLU A 603 33.18 -4.00 -20.83
C GLU A 603 32.03 -3.53 -21.72
N LEU A 604 30.85 -3.25 -21.13
CA LEU A 604 29.72 -2.67 -21.84
C LEU A 604 30.04 -1.27 -22.37
N ARG A 605 30.66 -0.42 -21.54
CA ARG A 605 31.08 0.95 -21.92
C ARG A 605 32.04 0.94 -23.10
N GLN A 606 33.05 0.08 -23.08
CA GLN A 606 34.03 -0.02 -24.17
C GLN A 606 33.40 -0.50 -25.49
N ARG A 607 32.45 -1.44 -25.42
CA ARG A 607 31.76 -1.94 -26.61
C ARG A 607 30.75 -0.93 -27.18
N MET A 608 30.08 -0.15 -26.32
CA MET A 608 29.18 0.93 -26.74
C MET A 608 29.94 2.15 -27.29
N ALA A 609 31.07 2.54 -26.69
CA ALA A 609 31.90 3.64 -27.17
C ALA A 609 32.50 3.41 -28.57
N ASN A 610 32.67 2.15 -28.99
CA ASN A 610 33.18 1.77 -30.31
C ASN A 610 32.09 1.66 -31.41
N THR A 611 30.83 2.07 -31.14
CA THR A 611 29.72 1.98 -32.11
C THR A 611 29.56 3.21 -33.01
N THR A 612 30.35 4.25 -32.82
CA THR A 612 30.27 5.53 -33.55
C THR A 612 30.38 5.41 -35.07
N ASP A 613 30.98 4.34 -35.60
CA ASP A 613 31.13 4.08 -37.05
C ASP A 613 30.58 2.72 -37.53
N ARG A 614 30.06 1.88 -36.63
CA ARG A 614 29.71 0.48 -36.96
C ARG A 614 28.20 0.27 -36.90
N SER A 615 27.64 -0.15 -38.03
CA SER A 615 26.23 -0.55 -38.14
C SER A 615 25.87 -1.82 -37.35
N THR A 616 26.83 -2.39 -36.60
CA THR A 616 26.69 -3.61 -35.80
C THR A 616 27.26 -3.42 -34.39
N LEU A 617 26.44 -3.67 -33.36
CA LEU A 617 26.82 -3.66 -31.94
C LEU A 617 26.76 -5.09 -31.42
N ASN A 618 27.87 -5.58 -30.87
CA ASN A 618 27.97 -6.93 -30.34
C ASN A 618 28.16 -6.93 -28.82
N LEU A 619 27.06 -7.23 -28.11
CA LEU A 619 27.00 -7.37 -26.66
C LEU A 619 26.99 -8.83 -26.20
N SER A 620 27.28 -9.77 -27.10
CA SER A 620 27.20 -11.20 -26.80
C SER A 620 28.24 -11.62 -25.76
N SER A 621 27.84 -12.55 -24.89
CA SER A 621 28.63 -13.09 -23.77
C SER A 621 29.02 -12.08 -22.69
N ILE A 622 28.16 -11.09 -22.41
CA ILE A 622 28.29 -10.15 -21.29
C ILE A 622 27.18 -10.43 -20.28
N GLN A 623 27.50 -10.48 -18.98
CA GLN A 623 26.47 -10.48 -17.95
C GLN A 623 25.91 -9.07 -17.81
N LEU A 624 24.68 -8.88 -18.30
CA LEU A 624 23.98 -7.60 -18.29
C LEU A 624 22.94 -7.61 -17.17
N THR A 625 22.99 -6.61 -16.29
CA THR A 625 21.96 -6.38 -15.28
C THR A 625 20.74 -5.66 -15.90
N ASN A 626 19.64 -5.54 -15.14
CA ASN A 626 18.46 -4.77 -15.59
C ASN A 626 18.80 -3.30 -15.86
N LEU A 627 19.69 -2.72 -15.04
CA LEU A 627 20.17 -1.34 -15.20
C LEU A 627 21.04 -1.20 -16.46
N ASP A 628 21.89 -2.19 -16.75
CA ASP A 628 22.67 -2.24 -18.00
C ASP A 628 21.76 -2.31 -19.23
N MET A 629 20.67 -3.05 -19.16
CA MET A 629 19.68 -3.18 -20.25
C MET A 629 18.86 -1.91 -20.47
N GLU A 630 18.50 -1.19 -19.41
CA GLU A 630 17.89 0.15 -19.52
C GLU A 630 18.84 1.13 -20.24
N LEU A 631 20.15 0.99 -19.99
CA LEU A 631 21.17 1.85 -20.56
C LEU A 631 21.40 1.55 -22.05
N VAL A 632 21.44 0.27 -22.42
CA VAL A 632 21.48 -0.17 -23.82
C VAL A 632 20.22 0.29 -24.57
N ALA A 633 19.05 0.19 -23.94
CA ALA A 633 17.79 0.67 -24.50
C ALA A 633 17.83 2.17 -24.81
N LYS A 634 18.23 3.01 -23.84
CA LYS A 634 18.37 4.47 -24.04
C LYS A 634 19.35 4.83 -25.17
N GLU A 635 20.44 4.08 -25.31
CA GLU A 635 21.40 4.30 -26.40
C GLU A 635 20.81 3.91 -27.76
N LEU A 636 20.01 2.84 -27.82
CA LEU A 636 19.32 2.41 -29.04
C LEU A 636 18.24 3.41 -29.49
N GLU A 637 17.61 4.14 -28.57
CA GLU A 637 16.64 5.20 -28.93
C GLU A 637 17.29 6.38 -29.65
N ILE A 638 18.54 6.67 -29.31
CA ILE A 638 19.31 7.81 -29.84
C ILE A 638 20.14 7.39 -31.07
N ASN A 639 20.54 6.12 -31.18
CA ASN A 639 21.40 5.64 -32.25
C ASN A 639 20.63 5.27 -33.54
N ARG A 640 20.70 6.15 -34.55
CA ARG A 640 20.09 5.95 -35.87
C ARG A 640 20.95 5.16 -36.88
N ALA A 641 22.23 4.94 -36.59
CA ALA A 641 23.18 4.26 -37.49
C ALA A 641 23.25 2.75 -37.28
N LEU A 642 22.73 2.24 -36.16
CA LEU A 642 22.77 0.82 -35.83
C LEU A 642 21.76 0.03 -36.67
N THR A 643 22.24 -1.00 -37.38
CA THR A 643 21.42 -1.88 -38.22
C THR A 643 21.41 -3.34 -37.75
N LYS A 644 22.35 -3.72 -36.87
CA LYS A 644 22.50 -5.08 -36.35
C LYS A 644 22.86 -5.03 -34.86
N LEU A 645 22.11 -5.75 -34.04
CA LEU A 645 22.37 -5.92 -32.61
C LEU A 645 22.57 -7.40 -32.31
N GLN A 646 23.73 -7.76 -31.78
CA GLN A 646 24.08 -9.15 -31.44
C GLN A 646 24.17 -9.29 -29.92
N MET A 647 23.32 -10.16 -29.35
CA MET A 647 23.21 -10.38 -27.90
C MET A 647 23.13 -11.87 -27.54
N PHE A 648 23.68 -12.74 -28.38
CA PHE A 648 23.65 -14.16 -28.10
C PHE A 648 24.43 -14.47 -26.82
N THR A 649 24.09 -15.57 -26.14
CA THR A 649 24.77 -16.05 -24.92
C THR A 649 24.74 -15.12 -23.71
N ASN A 650 23.80 -14.17 -23.64
CA ASN A 650 23.52 -13.35 -22.46
C ASN A 650 22.34 -13.90 -21.65
N GLN A 651 22.37 -13.74 -20.31
CA GLN A 651 21.20 -13.94 -19.45
C GLN A 651 20.50 -12.59 -19.28
N ILE A 652 19.40 -12.39 -20.00
CA ILE A 652 18.58 -11.17 -19.94
C ILE A 652 17.31 -11.51 -19.17
N SER A 653 16.98 -10.73 -18.14
CA SER A 653 15.74 -10.88 -17.39
C SER A 653 14.53 -10.37 -18.19
N ASP A 654 13.32 -10.71 -17.77
CA ASP A 654 12.09 -10.24 -18.42
C ASP A 654 11.99 -8.70 -18.45
N ILE A 655 12.46 -8.05 -17.38
CA ILE A 655 12.53 -6.58 -17.28
C ILE A 655 13.54 -6.02 -18.28
N GLY A 656 14.72 -6.64 -18.39
CA GLY A 656 15.73 -6.25 -19.38
C GLY A 656 15.26 -6.42 -20.82
N ALA A 657 14.51 -7.49 -21.11
CA ALA A 657 13.91 -7.73 -22.42
C ALA A 657 12.82 -6.70 -22.75
N GLN A 658 12.04 -6.27 -21.76
CA GLN A 658 11.02 -5.23 -21.91
C GLN A 658 11.64 -3.88 -22.29
N TYR A 659 12.72 -3.45 -21.62
CA TYR A 659 13.44 -2.22 -21.98
C TYR A 659 13.94 -2.24 -23.42
N LEU A 660 14.46 -3.37 -23.88
CA LEU A 660 14.94 -3.52 -25.26
C LEU A 660 13.77 -3.45 -26.26
N ALA A 661 12.64 -4.08 -25.95
CA ALA A 661 11.46 -4.07 -26.80
C ALA A 661 10.86 -2.66 -26.95
N ASP A 662 10.86 -1.87 -25.87
CA ASP A 662 10.35 -0.51 -25.89
C ASP A 662 11.27 0.43 -26.67
N ALA A 663 12.60 0.30 -26.54
CA ALA A 663 13.56 1.06 -27.34
C ALA A 663 13.54 0.70 -28.83
N LEU A 664 13.30 -0.57 -29.17
CA LEU A 664 13.15 -0.99 -30.58
C LEU A 664 11.83 -0.49 -31.19
N ARG A 665 10.79 -0.26 -30.38
CA ARG A 665 9.51 0.30 -30.84
C ARG A 665 9.65 1.76 -31.30
N THR A 666 10.57 2.53 -30.72
CA THR A 666 10.81 3.95 -31.04
C THR A 666 11.90 4.17 -32.10
N ASN A 667 12.66 3.13 -32.45
CA ASN A 667 13.68 3.19 -33.49
C ASN A 667 13.06 2.93 -34.88
N THR A 668 12.90 3.99 -35.68
CA THR A 668 12.23 4.03 -37.00
C THR A 668 12.95 3.27 -38.14
N ASN A 669 13.93 2.43 -37.83
CA ASN A 669 14.63 1.61 -38.82
C ASN A 669 13.83 0.34 -39.16
N GLN A 670 12.82 0.51 -40.03
CA GLN A 670 12.11 -0.52 -40.83
C GLN A 670 11.44 -1.71 -40.11
N ILE A 671 11.36 -1.74 -38.79
CA ILE A 671 10.54 -2.70 -38.07
C ILE A 671 9.25 -1.98 -37.65
N GLY A 672 8.14 -2.25 -38.34
CA GLY A 672 6.84 -1.70 -37.96
C GLY A 672 6.35 -2.26 -36.62
N ASP A 673 5.36 -1.62 -36.00
CA ASP A 673 4.83 -1.95 -34.66
C ASP A 673 4.55 -3.45 -34.45
N THR A 674 4.05 -4.12 -35.49
CA THR A 674 3.78 -5.56 -35.49
C THR A 674 5.05 -6.42 -35.45
N GLY A 675 6.11 -6.01 -36.13
CA GLY A 675 7.41 -6.70 -36.11
C GLY A 675 8.12 -6.53 -34.77
N ALA A 676 8.00 -5.36 -34.15
CA ALA A 676 8.55 -5.11 -32.81
C ALA A 676 7.79 -5.92 -31.73
N GLN A 677 6.47 -6.04 -31.85
CA GLN A 677 5.67 -6.93 -31.00
C GLN A 677 6.06 -8.40 -31.15
N GLN A 678 6.23 -8.90 -32.37
CA GLN A 678 6.64 -10.28 -32.60
C GLN A 678 8.06 -10.59 -32.09
N LEU A 679 8.98 -9.62 -32.18
CA LEU A 679 10.32 -9.75 -31.60
C LEU A 679 10.28 -9.81 -30.06
N ALA A 680 9.43 -8.99 -29.44
CA ALA A 680 9.21 -8.98 -27.99
C ALA A 680 8.56 -10.29 -27.50
N GLU A 681 7.59 -10.82 -28.26
CA GLU A 681 6.94 -12.11 -27.99
C GLU A 681 7.93 -13.29 -28.12
N ALA A 682 8.82 -13.24 -29.11
CA ALA A 682 9.87 -14.24 -29.33
C ALA A 682 10.96 -14.22 -28.26
N LEU A 683 11.26 -13.04 -27.68
CA LEU A 683 12.20 -12.91 -26.56
C LEU A 683 11.58 -13.36 -25.23
N LYS A 684 10.27 -13.13 -25.00
CA LYS A 684 9.53 -13.60 -23.82
C LYS A 684 9.43 -15.13 -23.72
N THR A 685 9.53 -15.84 -24.84
CA THR A 685 9.23 -17.28 -24.92
C THR A 685 10.47 -18.19 -25.00
N ASN A 686 11.70 -17.65 -24.86
CA ASN A 686 12.92 -18.39 -25.13
C ASN A 686 13.74 -18.74 -23.87
N PRO A 687 13.53 -19.92 -23.25
CA PRO A 687 14.43 -20.44 -22.23
C PRO A 687 15.64 -21.10 -22.92
N VAL A 688 16.68 -20.31 -23.22
CA VAL A 688 18.04 -20.69 -23.62
C VAL A 688 18.18 -21.94 -24.53
N SER A 689 18.41 -21.74 -25.84
CA SER A 689 19.51 -22.38 -26.61
C SER A 689 19.33 -22.25 -28.14
N HIS A 690 20.37 -21.70 -28.77
CA HIS A 690 20.71 -21.64 -30.20
C HIS A 690 19.90 -20.76 -31.19
N SER A 691 20.64 -19.78 -31.70
CA SER A 691 20.49 -18.98 -32.94
C SER A 691 19.22 -18.15 -33.13
N PHE A 692 19.36 -16.85 -32.88
CA PHE A 692 18.63 -15.85 -33.67
C PHE A 692 19.64 -15.16 -34.61
N GLN A 693 19.45 -15.37 -35.92
CA GLN A 693 20.06 -14.60 -36.99
C GLN A 693 18.93 -13.77 -37.60
N ALA A 694 19.07 -12.44 -37.55
CA ALA A 694 18.37 -11.50 -38.42
C ALA A 694 19.44 -10.61 -39.08
#